data_AF-A0A0S4UG60-F1
#
_entry.id   AF-A0A0S4UG60-F1
#
_cell.length_a   1.000
_cell.length_b   1.000
_cell.length_c   1.000
_cell.angle_alpha   90.00
_cell.angle_beta   90.00
_cell.angle_gamma   90.00
#
_symmetry.space_group_name_H-M   'P 1'
#
loop_
_entity.id
_entity.type
_entity.pdbx_description
1 polymer ?
#
loop_
_entity_poly.entity_id
_entity_poly.type
_entity_poly.pdbx_seq_one_letter_code
_entity_poly.pdbx_strand_id
1 'polypeptide(L)'
;MPSLENRANALGDVRAENDHAMLDTAFFEGQDYKILFESDDRFVVVGRRGTGKSALTYRLQKEWKEKKYFVVVVAPDEEDVFGLRSVASRFGTTVTRVRAAIKTAWRYAMAMEVALQLHNFYKTQKIVNESDILLPLLKWEKSGSNIISRIKSSLKNSLHADDSPDEAISELANRLDVNHVVAEVDKILAKLGRKAMVIVDRLDEGYEPDDIGIGIVDGIIYGADDLRNKTTNIKSVLFLRDNIFRAIQISDQDFTRNVEGSVLRLHWDTQELFYLVCRRLRAAFDINIESDLKLWNSITSNELHGREGFRTCLKLTLYRPRDLISLLNTAFHNAKKQNRQTLIPDDLQASATHISSIRYDDLRKEYSSVFPGIGEVTKSIAQCGLKFSVEQGLRALDELAERADLAAETELHIKIIGGSMEVLKTLYGIGFIGVEDDETGNYIFSHDGKKADRLFDVKSNLLIHPCYWNALGIRGEVSDGANAEEIFDEYEITVSSQVKDQRNQSIGRMISELNQIEAGVDHASQFEDWCKRAIELIAARRLTNIQLKPNGNASSRRDIVATNNATEGFWRRIREDYGSRQVVFEVKNYEHLGVEEYRQANSYLVNEYGRFAFIVCRDKQKELSKGSDLDAFREFYQLHKSMIVKVTASFIVAMLSKLRSPQKYDTADEQLEKHLDTHIRLYASGQSDVVSHRKRQKKA
;
A
#
# COMPACT_ATOMS: atom_id res chain seq x y z
N MET A 1 29.54 7.76 31.76
CA MET A 1 28.95 7.00 30.65
C MET A 1 29.84 5.80 30.38
N PRO A 2 29.33 4.58 30.13
CA PRO A 2 30.20 3.51 29.63
C PRO A 2 30.92 4.03 28.39
N SER A 3 32.24 3.82 28.29
CA SER A 3 33.01 4.25 27.13
C SER A 3 32.31 3.75 25.86
N LEU A 4 32.16 4.64 24.87
CA LEU A 4 31.55 4.32 23.56
C LEU A 4 32.16 3.04 22.95
N GLU A 5 33.41 2.74 23.32
CA GLU A 5 34.17 1.55 22.97
C GLU A 5 33.46 0.22 23.23
N ASN A 6 32.54 0.09 24.20
CA ASN A 6 31.91 -1.21 24.53
C ASN A 6 30.48 -1.41 24.01
N ARG A 7 30.00 -0.56 23.09
CA ARG A 7 28.66 -0.73 22.50
C ARG A 7 28.67 -1.69 21.32
N ALA A 8 27.64 -2.54 21.23
CA ALA A 8 27.39 -3.39 20.06
C ALA A 8 27.08 -2.56 18.79
N ASN A 9 26.57 -1.34 18.96
CA ASN A 9 26.28 -0.38 17.90
C ASN A 9 27.26 0.80 18.00
N ALA A 10 28.44 0.69 17.39
CA ALA A 10 29.50 1.70 17.46
C ALA A 10 29.06 3.06 16.90
N LEU A 11 28.36 3.06 15.76
CA LEU A 11 27.93 4.26 15.05
C LEU A 11 26.57 4.80 15.53
N GLY A 12 26.05 4.32 16.66
CA GLY A 12 24.73 4.71 17.17
C GLY A 12 23.62 3.73 16.80
N ASP A 13 22.43 3.96 17.35
CA ASP A 13 21.25 3.10 17.15
C ASP A 13 20.65 3.32 15.75
N VAL A 14 20.08 2.25 15.18
CA VAL A 14 19.38 2.28 13.89
C VAL A 14 17.99 2.94 13.99
N ARG A 15 17.45 3.05 15.20
CA ARG A 15 16.22 3.78 15.53
C ARG A 15 16.58 5.14 16.10
N ALA A 16 16.16 6.21 15.42
CA ALA A 16 16.53 7.58 15.77
C ALA A 16 16.09 7.97 17.18
N GLU A 17 14.97 7.41 17.66
CA GLU A 17 14.40 7.63 18.99
C GLU A 17 15.33 7.15 20.12
N ASN A 18 16.18 6.16 19.82
CA ASN A 18 17.18 5.62 20.75
C ASN A 18 18.59 6.18 20.48
N ASP A 19 18.75 6.99 19.43
CA ASP A 19 20.06 7.44 18.93
C ASP A 19 20.42 8.88 19.34
N HIS A 20 19.66 9.47 20.27
CA HIS A 20 19.79 10.87 20.67
C HIS A 20 21.23 11.30 21.00
N ALA A 21 21.98 10.48 21.74
CA ALA A 21 23.35 10.78 22.11
C ALA A 21 24.29 10.91 20.90
N MET A 22 24.16 10.03 19.90
CA MET A 22 24.98 10.09 18.69
C MET A 22 24.52 11.22 17.78
N LEU A 23 23.21 11.43 17.67
CA LEU A 23 22.68 12.59 16.95
C LEU A 23 23.25 13.88 17.55
N ASP A 24 23.41 13.97 18.88
CA ASP A 24 23.87 15.19 19.56
C ASP A 24 25.28 15.59 19.21
N THR A 25 26.12 14.62 18.90
CA THR A 25 27.53 14.84 18.57
C THR A 25 27.80 14.80 17.07
N ALA A 26 27.01 14.05 16.30
CA ALA A 26 27.36 13.63 14.94
C ALA A 26 26.21 13.70 13.93
N PHE A 27 25.16 14.49 14.18
CA PHE A 27 24.12 14.72 13.18
C PHE A 27 24.68 15.39 11.92
N PHE A 28 24.16 15.02 10.75
CA PHE A 28 24.53 15.63 9.47
C PHE A 28 23.52 16.72 9.10
N GLU A 29 23.97 17.96 9.06
CA GLU A 29 23.15 19.14 8.74
C GLU A 29 23.12 19.39 7.22
N GLY A 30 22.39 18.53 6.52
CA GLY A 30 22.17 18.64 5.08
C GLY A 30 21.29 19.82 4.68
N GLN A 31 21.10 20.01 3.37
CA GLN A 31 20.29 21.11 2.84
C GLN A 31 18.83 21.04 3.27
N ASP A 32 18.25 19.84 3.30
CA ASP A 32 16.86 19.61 3.74
C ASP A 32 16.63 20.08 5.19
N TYR A 33 17.58 19.79 6.08
CA TYR A 33 17.53 20.26 7.47
C TYR A 33 17.52 21.80 7.53
N LYS A 34 18.41 22.45 6.76
CA LYS A 34 18.50 23.92 6.73
C LYS A 34 17.22 24.56 6.19
N ILE A 35 16.66 24.01 5.11
CA ILE A 35 15.38 24.46 4.54
C ILE A 35 14.29 24.42 5.61
N LEU A 36 14.15 23.31 6.33
CA LEU A 36 13.12 23.17 7.37
C LEU A 36 13.36 24.10 8.57
N PHE A 37 14.62 24.39 8.89
CA PHE A 37 14.97 25.25 10.01
C PHE A 37 14.82 26.74 9.73
N GLU A 38 15.07 27.16 8.47
CA GLU A 38 15.17 28.57 8.06
C GLU A 38 13.93 29.06 7.30
N SER A 39 13.29 28.20 6.51
CA SER A 39 12.11 28.54 5.71
C SER A 39 10.84 27.95 6.29
N ASP A 40 9.73 28.67 6.09
CA ASP A 40 8.40 28.20 6.43
C ASP A 40 7.70 27.52 5.23
N ASP A 41 8.24 27.60 4.00
CA ASP A 41 7.49 27.32 2.77
C ASP A 41 7.18 25.83 2.57
N ARG A 42 8.11 24.97 2.99
CA ARG A 42 7.99 23.51 2.88
C ARG A 42 7.73 22.90 4.25
N PHE A 43 6.48 22.59 4.53
CA PHE A 43 6.07 22.04 5.82
C PHE A 43 5.69 20.57 5.79
N VAL A 44 5.53 19.97 4.60
CA VAL A 44 5.24 18.54 4.46
C VAL A 44 6.52 17.82 4.03
N VAL A 45 7.13 17.09 4.95
CA VAL A 45 8.36 16.33 4.73
C VAL A 45 8.01 14.88 4.39
N VAL A 46 8.39 14.44 3.21
CA VAL A 46 8.05 13.10 2.71
C VAL A 46 9.33 12.28 2.58
N GLY A 47 9.30 11.05 3.09
CA GLY A 47 10.43 10.14 2.91
C GLY A 47 10.10 8.70 3.25
N ARG A 48 10.86 7.76 2.73
CA ARG A 48 10.67 6.32 3.00
C ARG A 48 11.10 5.93 4.41
N ARG A 49 10.83 4.69 4.80
CA ARG A 49 11.30 4.17 6.09
C ARG A 49 12.84 4.13 6.10
N GLY A 50 13.45 4.75 7.10
CA GLY A 50 14.92 4.78 7.26
C GLY A 50 15.62 6.02 6.68
N THR A 51 14.91 6.95 6.04
CA THR A 51 15.50 8.18 5.45
C THR A 51 15.82 9.28 6.47
N GLY A 52 15.60 9.06 7.77
CA GLY A 52 15.98 10.02 8.82
C GLY A 52 14.90 11.00 9.27
N LYS A 53 13.60 10.80 8.93
CA LYS A 53 12.48 11.65 9.40
C LYS A 53 12.51 11.91 10.91
N SER A 54 12.53 10.87 11.73
CA SER A 54 12.55 11.02 13.20
C SER A 54 13.86 11.61 13.74
N ALA A 55 14.98 11.45 13.01
CA ALA A 55 16.23 12.12 13.36
C ALA A 55 16.14 13.64 13.11
N LEU A 56 15.51 14.06 12.00
CA LEU A 56 15.19 15.47 11.73
C LEU A 56 14.22 16.03 12.78
N THR A 57 13.17 15.28 13.13
CA THR A 57 12.23 15.66 14.19
C THR A 57 12.95 15.96 15.51
N TYR A 58 13.83 15.06 15.95
CA TYR A 58 14.61 15.26 17.18
C TYR A 58 15.51 16.49 17.12
N ARG A 59 16.22 16.68 16.00
CA ARG A 59 17.14 17.82 15.81
C ARG A 59 16.43 19.16 15.77
N LEU A 60 15.40 19.28 14.92
CA LEU A 60 14.60 20.48 14.81
C LEU A 60 13.94 20.84 16.16
N GLN A 61 13.47 19.83 16.91
CA GLN A 61 12.92 20.04 18.25
C GLN A 61 13.95 20.68 19.19
N LYS A 62 15.19 20.19 19.21
CA LYS A 62 16.25 20.72 20.06
C LYS A 62 16.59 22.16 19.69
N GLU A 63 16.79 22.42 18.41
CA GLU A 63 17.24 23.70 17.86
C GLU A 63 16.19 24.81 18.03
N TRP A 64 14.91 24.51 17.82
CA TRP A 64 13.85 25.48 18.07
C TRP A 64 13.64 25.76 19.57
N LYS A 65 13.88 24.76 20.45
CA LYS A 65 13.91 25.00 21.90
C LYS A 65 15.08 25.92 22.29
N GLU A 66 16.24 25.79 21.67
CA GLU A 66 17.39 26.69 21.88
C GLU A 66 17.10 28.12 21.42
N LYS A 67 16.35 28.30 20.32
CA LYS A 67 15.75 29.59 19.91
C LYS A 67 14.62 30.09 20.83
N LYS A 68 14.33 29.39 21.92
CA LYS A 68 13.28 29.70 22.92
C LYS A 68 11.86 29.71 22.34
N TYR A 69 11.64 28.96 21.26
CA TYR A 69 10.30 28.73 20.72
C TYR A 69 9.55 27.72 21.59
N PHE A 70 8.23 27.80 21.59
CA PHE A 70 7.39 26.75 22.16
C PHE A 70 7.36 25.59 21.16
N VAL A 71 7.75 24.38 21.57
CA VAL A 71 7.79 23.23 20.65
C VAL A 71 6.84 22.16 21.13
N VAL A 72 5.83 21.88 20.30
CA VAL A 72 4.87 20.78 20.48
C VAL A 72 5.29 19.66 19.54
N VAL A 73 5.49 18.45 20.06
CA VAL A 73 5.76 17.26 19.23
C VAL A 73 4.60 16.31 19.37
N VAL A 74 4.07 15.90 18.22
CA VAL A 74 2.98 14.95 18.07
C VAL A 74 3.53 13.71 17.40
N ALA A 75 3.49 12.59 18.11
CA ALA A 75 3.78 11.27 17.57
C ALA A 75 2.64 10.35 18.02
N PRO A 76 1.73 9.94 17.13
CA PRO A 76 0.58 9.12 17.51
C PRO A 76 1.03 7.69 17.81
N ASP A 77 0.36 7.06 18.77
CA ASP A 77 0.46 5.62 19.01
C ASP A 77 -0.67 4.90 18.26
N GLU A 78 -0.41 3.66 17.85
CA GLU A 78 -1.31 2.85 17.02
C GLU A 78 -2.72 2.72 17.63
N GLU A 79 -2.83 2.49 18.94
CA GLU A 79 -4.10 2.35 19.65
C GLU A 79 -4.98 3.61 19.57
N ASP A 80 -4.36 4.79 19.63
CA ASP A 80 -5.08 6.07 19.58
C ASP A 80 -5.61 6.37 18.18
N VAL A 81 -4.86 5.98 17.14
CA VAL A 81 -5.28 6.13 15.74
C VAL A 81 -6.49 5.26 15.45
N PHE A 82 -6.51 4.01 15.92
CA PHE A 82 -7.71 3.15 15.83
C PHE A 82 -8.91 3.79 16.53
N GLY A 83 -8.70 4.39 17.71
CA GLY A 83 -9.74 5.13 18.42
C GLY A 83 -10.26 6.35 17.66
N LEU A 84 -9.37 7.10 17.00
CA LEU A 84 -9.73 8.26 16.18
C LEU A 84 -10.52 7.84 14.94
N ARG A 85 -10.13 6.75 14.27
CA ARG A 85 -10.81 6.19 13.08
C ARG A 85 -12.30 5.93 13.35
N SER A 86 -12.61 5.32 14.50
CA SER A 86 -13.99 5.03 14.91
C SER A 86 -14.85 6.30 15.08
N VAL A 87 -14.26 7.42 15.52
CA VAL A 87 -15.00 8.68 15.68
C VAL A 87 -15.08 9.42 14.35
N ALA A 88 -14.00 9.42 13.57
CA ALA A 88 -13.92 10.05 12.26
C ALA A 88 -14.97 9.49 11.29
N SER A 89 -15.23 8.18 11.32
CA SER A 89 -16.24 7.54 10.48
C SER A 89 -17.68 8.02 10.72
N ARG A 90 -17.94 8.67 11.87
CA ARG A 90 -19.26 9.27 12.17
C ARG A 90 -19.52 10.57 11.39
N PHE A 91 -18.46 11.22 10.90
CA PHE A 91 -18.56 12.39 10.02
C PHE A 91 -18.72 12.01 8.54
N GLY A 92 -18.65 10.72 8.21
CA GLY A 92 -18.84 10.20 6.87
C GLY A 92 -17.86 9.08 6.52
N THR A 93 -18.07 8.49 5.35
CA THR A 93 -17.23 7.39 4.84
C THR A 93 -16.37 7.78 3.63
N THR A 94 -16.49 9.02 3.15
CA THR A 94 -15.70 9.52 2.01
C THR A 94 -14.50 10.33 2.49
N VAL A 95 -13.40 10.27 1.74
CA VAL A 95 -12.16 11.02 2.02
C VAL A 95 -12.46 12.50 2.30
N THR A 96 -13.25 13.15 1.44
CA THR A 96 -13.60 14.58 1.55
C THR A 96 -14.29 14.94 2.87
N ARG A 97 -15.24 14.12 3.33
CA ARG A 97 -16.01 14.38 4.56
C ARG A 97 -15.15 14.18 5.80
N VAL A 98 -14.43 13.05 5.85
CA VAL A 98 -13.51 12.76 6.94
C VAL A 98 -12.43 13.85 7.04
N ARG A 99 -11.85 14.24 5.90
CA ARG A 99 -10.89 15.34 5.80
C ARG A 99 -11.43 16.64 6.36
N ALA A 100 -12.66 17.05 6.01
CA ALA A 100 -13.22 18.31 6.48
C ALA A 100 -13.38 18.36 8.01
N ALA A 101 -13.84 17.26 8.62
CA ALA A 101 -13.94 17.14 10.07
C ALA A 101 -12.56 17.16 10.74
N ILE A 102 -11.64 16.33 10.27
CA ILE A 102 -10.30 16.19 10.84
C ILE A 102 -9.48 17.47 10.66
N LYS A 103 -9.58 18.15 9.52
CA LYS A 103 -8.98 19.49 9.29
C LYS A 103 -9.33 20.46 10.42
N THR A 104 -10.61 20.57 10.72
CA THR A 104 -11.12 21.51 11.74
C THR A 104 -10.65 21.11 13.14
N ALA A 105 -10.77 19.82 13.48
CA ALA A 105 -10.38 19.31 14.79
C ALA A 105 -8.87 19.37 15.02
N TRP A 106 -8.06 19.10 13.99
CA TRP A 106 -6.61 19.13 14.07
C TRP A 106 -6.09 20.55 14.26
N ARG A 107 -6.66 21.53 13.53
CA ARG A 107 -6.36 22.96 13.71
C ARG A 107 -6.62 23.41 15.15
N TYR A 108 -7.78 23.02 15.71
CA TYR A 108 -8.12 23.29 17.11
C TYR A 108 -7.12 22.65 18.08
N ALA A 109 -6.82 21.37 17.89
CA ALA A 109 -5.95 20.63 18.80
C ALA A 109 -4.52 21.17 18.83
N MET A 110 -3.95 21.53 17.69
CA MET A 110 -2.62 22.16 17.65
C MET A 110 -2.60 23.49 18.40
N ALA A 111 -3.62 24.33 18.24
CA ALA A 111 -3.74 25.57 18.99
C ALA A 111 -3.88 25.32 20.50
N MET A 112 -4.65 24.30 20.90
CA MET A 112 -4.81 23.92 22.30
C MET A 112 -3.53 23.35 22.92
N GLU A 113 -2.75 22.53 22.20
CA GLU A 113 -1.45 22.06 22.68
C GLU A 113 -0.46 23.21 22.88
N VAL A 114 -0.47 24.20 21.98
CA VAL A 114 0.32 25.43 22.15
C VAL A 114 -0.18 26.22 23.36
N ALA A 115 -1.51 26.34 23.54
CA ALA A 115 -2.10 26.99 24.71
C ALA A 115 -1.70 26.32 26.04
N LEU A 116 -1.63 24.98 26.08
CA LEU A 116 -1.12 24.25 27.25
C LEU A 116 0.35 24.57 27.54
N GLN A 117 1.20 24.62 26.51
CA GLN A 117 2.60 25.02 26.68
C GLN A 117 2.74 26.46 27.19
N LEU A 118 1.88 27.38 26.72
CA LEU A 118 1.81 28.74 27.22
C LEU A 118 1.31 28.79 28.67
N HIS A 119 0.32 27.97 29.05
CA HIS A 119 -0.16 27.92 30.43
C HIS A 119 0.93 27.43 31.39
N ASN A 120 1.69 26.40 30.99
CA ASN A 120 2.74 25.80 31.80
C ASN A 120 4.01 26.66 31.89
N PHE A 121 4.14 27.69 31.05
CA PHE A 121 5.28 28.59 31.08
C PHE A 121 5.05 29.78 32.02
N TYR A 122 5.92 29.94 33.02
CA TYR A 122 5.75 30.89 34.12
C TYR A 122 5.48 32.35 33.72
N LYS A 123 6.00 32.83 32.57
CA LYS A 123 5.78 34.21 32.11
C LYS A 123 4.43 34.43 31.44
N THR A 124 3.79 33.36 31.00
CA THR A 124 2.55 33.39 30.20
C THR A 124 1.37 32.83 30.96
N GLN A 125 1.61 32.08 32.03
CA GLN A 125 0.58 31.51 32.89
C GLN A 125 -0.46 32.54 33.33
N LYS A 126 -0.01 33.73 33.79
CA LYS A 126 -0.93 34.81 34.19
C LYS A 126 -1.79 35.30 33.01
N ILE A 127 -1.19 35.49 31.83
CA ILE A 127 -1.89 35.97 30.63
C ILE A 127 -2.93 34.94 30.18
N VAL A 128 -2.59 33.64 30.22
CA VAL A 128 -3.53 32.57 29.87
C VAL A 128 -4.66 32.45 30.90
N ASN A 129 -4.36 32.63 32.19
CA ASN A 129 -5.38 32.60 33.26
C ASN A 129 -6.32 33.80 33.22
N GLU A 130 -5.88 34.94 32.67
CA GLU A 130 -6.72 36.13 32.45
C GLU A 130 -7.52 36.04 31.14
N SER A 131 -7.29 35.02 30.31
CA SER A 131 -8.02 34.83 29.05
C SER A 131 -9.34 34.11 29.29
N ASP A 132 -10.44 34.81 29.07
CA ASP A 132 -11.80 34.26 29.15
C ASP A 132 -12.06 33.13 28.12
N ILE A 133 -11.26 33.08 27.05
CA ILE A 133 -11.35 32.07 26.00
C ILE A 133 -10.57 30.81 26.39
N LEU A 134 -9.30 30.96 26.78
CA LEU A 134 -8.41 29.79 26.96
C LEU A 134 -8.61 29.09 28.30
N LEU A 135 -8.82 29.83 29.39
CA LEU A 135 -8.90 29.25 30.73
C LEU A 135 -9.98 28.15 30.86
N PRO A 136 -11.23 28.34 30.37
CA PRO A 136 -12.25 27.29 30.43
C PRO A 136 -11.92 26.04 29.60
N LEU A 137 -11.08 26.20 28.57
CA LEU A 137 -10.70 25.16 27.63
C LEU A 137 -9.46 24.37 28.08
N LEU A 138 -8.72 24.82 29.10
CA LEU A 138 -7.56 24.08 29.65
C LEU A 138 -7.91 22.72 30.24
N LYS A 139 -9.20 22.42 30.49
CA LYS A 139 -9.68 21.05 30.76
C LYS A 139 -9.29 20.05 29.67
N TRP A 140 -8.92 20.54 28.47
CA TRP A 140 -8.28 19.80 27.39
C TRP A 140 -7.12 18.91 27.86
N GLU A 141 -6.29 19.36 28.81
CA GLU A 141 -5.17 18.54 29.31
C GLU A 141 -5.64 17.21 29.92
N LYS A 142 -6.82 17.22 30.58
CA LYS A 142 -7.41 16.08 31.28
C LYS A 142 -8.29 15.20 30.38
N SER A 143 -8.54 15.59 29.13
CA SER A 143 -9.44 14.85 28.22
C SER A 143 -8.77 13.66 27.50
N GLY A 144 -7.46 13.49 27.69
CA GLY A 144 -6.66 12.40 27.12
C GLY A 144 -5.18 12.50 27.48
N SER A 145 -4.45 11.40 27.33
CA SER A 145 -3.01 11.29 27.59
C SER A 145 -2.14 11.96 26.52
N ASN A 146 -2.67 12.15 25.31
CA ASN A 146 -1.98 12.75 24.17
C ASN A 146 -2.97 13.50 23.26
N ILE A 147 -2.45 14.21 22.25
CA ILE A 147 -3.28 15.03 21.36
C ILE A 147 -4.36 14.21 20.63
N ILE A 148 -4.09 12.97 20.22
CA ILE A 148 -5.05 12.14 19.48
C ILE A 148 -6.23 11.74 20.37
N SER A 149 -5.95 11.26 21.59
CA SER A 149 -6.99 10.92 22.56
C SER A 149 -7.82 12.13 22.97
N ARG A 150 -7.20 13.32 23.09
CA ARG A 150 -7.91 14.58 23.36
C ARG A 150 -8.79 15.02 22.17
N ILE A 151 -8.29 14.91 20.94
CA ILE A 151 -9.08 15.15 19.72
C ILE A 151 -10.29 14.23 19.67
N LYS A 152 -10.07 12.93 19.89
CA LYS A 152 -11.13 11.92 19.93
C LYS A 152 -12.21 12.30 20.93
N SER A 153 -11.84 12.70 22.14
CA SER A 153 -12.76 13.18 23.17
C SER A 153 -13.54 14.41 22.73
N SER A 154 -12.87 15.42 22.15
CA SER A 154 -13.54 16.63 21.66
C SER A 154 -14.48 16.35 20.49
N LEU A 155 -14.06 15.56 19.51
CA LEU A 155 -14.92 15.13 18.40
C LEU A 155 -16.16 14.38 18.90
N LYS A 156 -15.99 13.48 19.88
CA LYS A 156 -17.11 12.73 20.46
C LYS A 156 -18.10 13.64 21.18
N ASN A 157 -17.61 14.65 21.91
CA ASN A 157 -18.44 15.61 22.63
C ASN A 157 -19.14 16.60 21.70
N SER A 158 -18.54 16.89 20.54
CA SER A 158 -19.12 17.76 19.52
C SER A 158 -20.11 17.08 18.59
N LEU A 159 -20.34 15.76 18.73
CA LEU A 159 -21.31 15.00 17.94
C LEU A 159 -22.62 14.81 18.70
N HIS A 160 -23.73 15.29 18.17
CA HIS A 160 -25.08 15.03 18.69
C HIS A 160 -25.73 13.83 17.99
N ALA A 161 -26.72 13.20 18.63
CA ALA A 161 -27.36 11.99 18.11
C ALA A 161 -28.17 12.25 16.82
N ASP A 162 -28.67 13.47 16.66
CA ASP A 162 -29.56 13.86 15.55
C ASP A 162 -28.81 14.53 14.39
N ASP A 163 -27.50 14.79 14.52
CA ASP A 163 -26.74 15.46 13.46
C ASP A 163 -26.61 14.54 12.24
N SER A 164 -26.95 15.06 11.06
CA SER A 164 -26.45 14.48 9.82
C SER A 164 -24.93 14.68 9.70
N PRO A 165 -24.21 13.85 8.92
CA PRO A 165 -22.77 14.03 8.72
C PRO A 165 -22.38 15.43 8.23
N ASP A 166 -23.19 16.02 7.35
CA ASP A 166 -22.91 17.34 6.77
C ASP A 166 -23.15 18.47 7.79
N GLU A 167 -24.19 18.38 8.64
CA GLU A 167 -24.42 19.31 9.77
C GLU A 167 -23.31 19.19 10.83
N ALA A 168 -22.92 17.96 11.19
CA ALA A 168 -21.85 17.72 12.15
C ALA A 168 -20.53 18.36 11.70
N ILE A 169 -20.19 18.28 10.41
CA ILE A 169 -19.01 18.94 9.84
C ILE A 169 -19.15 20.46 9.89
N SER A 170 -20.30 20.98 9.45
CA SER A 170 -20.54 22.42 9.33
C SER A 170 -20.46 23.14 10.68
N GLU A 171 -21.05 22.55 11.72
CA GLU A 171 -21.09 23.14 13.06
C GLU A 171 -19.82 22.89 13.88
N LEU A 172 -18.94 21.97 13.47
CA LEU A 172 -17.77 21.58 14.27
C LEU A 172 -16.87 22.77 14.62
N ALA A 173 -16.65 23.68 13.67
CA ALA A 173 -15.80 24.86 13.87
C ALA A 173 -16.39 25.83 14.91
N ASN A 174 -17.73 25.98 14.92
CA ASN A 174 -18.46 26.81 15.87
C ASN A 174 -18.49 26.17 17.26
N ARG A 175 -18.80 24.86 17.33
CA ARG A 175 -18.87 24.10 18.60
C ARG A 175 -17.54 24.06 19.35
N LEU A 176 -16.43 24.03 18.62
CA LEU A 176 -15.07 24.07 19.19
C LEU A 176 -14.49 25.48 19.31
N ASP A 177 -15.22 26.50 18.84
CA ASP A 177 -14.81 27.90 18.80
C ASP A 177 -13.40 28.12 18.21
N VAL A 178 -13.09 27.40 17.12
CA VAL A 178 -11.70 27.21 16.67
C VAL A 178 -11.02 28.53 16.29
N ASN A 179 -11.76 29.45 15.66
CA ASN A 179 -11.17 30.70 15.16
C ASN A 179 -10.76 31.63 16.32
N HIS A 180 -11.58 31.76 17.37
CA HIS A 180 -11.25 32.60 18.52
C HIS A 180 -10.09 32.01 19.32
N VAL A 181 -10.06 30.68 19.51
CA VAL A 181 -8.95 29.98 20.16
C VAL A 181 -7.64 30.21 19.42
N VAL A 182 -7.61 29.99 18.10
CA VAL A 182 -6.41 30.20 17.27
C VAL A 182 -5.92 31.64 17.34
N ALA A 183 -6.83 32.61 17.22
CA ALA A 183 -6.50 34.04 17.26
C ALA A 183 -5.94 34.46 18.63
N GLU A 184 -6.51 33.98 19.72
CA GLU A 184 -6.06 34.32 21.07
C GLU A 184 -4.67 33.71 21.36
N VAL A 185 -4.40 32.48 20.92
CA VAL A 185 -3.07 31.86 21.04
C VAL A 185 -2.02 32.65 20.24
N ASP A 186 -2.30 33.01 18.98
CA ASP A 186 -1.37 33.80 18.16
C ASP A 186 -1.11 35.20 18.75
N LYS A 187 -2.15 35.84 19.31
CA LYS A 187 -2.04 37.13 19.99
C LYS A 187 -1.15 37.06 21.24
N ILE A 188 -1.28 36.01 22.05
CA ILE A 188 -0.42 35.80 23.23
C ILE A 188 1.04 35.60 22.78
N LEU A 189 1.28 34.80 21.74
CA LEU A 189 2.61 34.59 21.16
C LEU A 189 3.22 35.89 20.62
N ALA A 190 2.44 36.68 19.88
CA ALA A 190 2.85 37.98 19.34
C ALA A 190 3.25 38.95 20.47
N LYS A 191 2.45 39.03 21.54
CA LYS A 191 2.75 39.88 22.71
C LYS A 191 4.07 39.53 23.40
N LEU A 192 4.51 38.28 23.30
CA LEU A 192 5.78 37.80 23.86
C LEU A 192 6.96 37.94 22.90
N GLY A 193 6.70 38.22 21.61
CA GLY A 193 7.71 38.11 20.55
C GLY A 193 8.26 36.68 20.42
N ARG A 194 7.42 35.66 20.62
CA ARG A 194 7.83 34.24 20.54
C ARG A 194 7.04 33.49 19.49
N LYS A 195 7.65 32.47 18.92
CA LYS A 195 7.00 31.54 17.99
C LYS A 195 6.69 30.21 18.66
N ALA A 196 5.74 29.48 18.08
CA ALA A 196 5.43 28.09 18.38
C ALA A 196 5.66 27.21 17.16
N MET A 197 6.30 26.06 17.36
CA MET A 197 6.56 25.05 16.34
C MET A 197 5.81 23.76 16.71
N VAL A 198 4.99 23.26 15.79
CA VAL A 198 4.28 21.99 15.93
C VAL A 198 4.91 20.97 14.99
N ILE A 199 5.54 19.95 15.54
CA ILE A 199 6.13 18.86 14.75
C ILE A 199 5.22 17.65 14.84
N VAL A 200 4.82 17.10 13.71
CA VAL A 200 4.04 15.88 13.65
C VAL A 200 4.86 14.81 12.93
N ASP A 201 5.19 13.73 13.62
CA ASP A 201 5.90 12.57 13.07
C ASP A 201 5.08 11.29 13.31
N ARG A 202 5.47 10.18 12.69
CA ARG A 202 4.87 8.85 12.89
C ARG A 202 3.37 8.76 12.54
N LEU A 203 2.90 9.57 11.59
CA LEU A 203 1.52 9.49 11.07
C LEU A 203 1.20 8.17 10.34
N ASP A 204 2.21 7.34 10.15
CA ASP A 204 2.13 5.98 9.64
C ASP A 204 1.70 4.91 10.65
N GLU A 205 1.75 5.20 11.95
CA GLU A 205 1.29 4.27 12.99
C GLU A 205 -0.24 4.15 12.95
N GLY A 206 -0.78 2.93 12.88
CA GLY A 206 -2.22 2.69 12.76
C GLY A 206 -2.87 3.19 11.46
N TYR A 207 -2.08 3.54 10.45
CA TYR A 207 -2.58 3.95 9.13
C TYR A 207 -3.06 2.74 8.33
N GLU A 208 -4.28 2.83 7.78
CA GLU A 208 -4.78 1.90 6.77
C GLU A 208 -5.07 2.67 5.46
N PRO A 209 -4.76 2.08 4.30
CA PRO A 209 -4.96 2.72 3.00
C PRO A 209 -6.42 2.62 2.52
N ASP A 210 -7.35 3.09 3.35
CA ASP A 210 -8.78 3.19 3.09
C ASP A 210 -9.27 4.64 3.15
N ASP A 211 -10.50 4.91 2.71
CA ASP A 211 -11.04 6.27 2.60
C ASP A 211 -10.99 7.05 3.93
N ILE A 212 -11.17 6.35 5.06
CA ILE A 212 -11.10 6.95 6.40
C ILE A 212 -9.65 7.29 6.75
N GLY A 213 -8.71 6.36 6.58
CA GLY A 213 -7.30 6.59 6.87
C GLY A 213 -6.69 7.70 6.01
N ILE A 214 -6.99 7.68 4.71
CA ILE A 214 -6.58 8.73 3.78
C ILE A 214 -7.20 10.07 4.20
N GLY A 215 -8.50 10.11 4.49
CA GLY A 215 -9.19 11.33 4.93
C GLY A 215 -8.65 11.90 6.25
N ILE A 216 -8.21 11.05 7.20
CA ILE A 216 -7.60 11.52 8.45
C ILE A 216 -6.27 12.21 8.17
N VAL A 217 -5.35 11.54 7.46
CA VAL A 217 -4.02 12.12 7.21
C VAL A 217 -4.14 13.36 6.31
N ASP A 218 -5.01 13.33 5.30
CA ASP A 218 -5.27 14.50 4.46
C ASP A 218 -5.84 15.67 5.29
N GLY A 219 -6.80 15.38 6.19
CA GLY A 219 -7.31 16.36 7.15
C GLY A 219 -6.21 16.97 8.05
N ILE A 220 -5.24 16.16 8.50
CA ILE A 220 -4.10 16.63 9.29
C ILE A 220 -3.23 17.61 8.48
N ILE A 221 -2.94 17.30 7.21
CA ILE A 221 -2.17 18.16 6.30
C ILE A 221 -2.88 19.51 6.14
N TYR A 222 -4.15 19.48 5.75
CA TYR A 222 -4.94 20.70 5.54
C TYR A 222 -5.18 21.49 6.83
N GLY A 223 -5.27 20.82 7.98
CA GLY A 223 -5.43 21.46 9.28
C GLY A 223 -4.16 22.19 9.71
N ALA A 224 -3.00 21.61 9.43
CA ALA A 224 -1.69 22.22 9.66
C ALA A 224 -1.45 23.43 8.74
N ASP A 225 -1.76 23.28 7.45
CA ASP A 225 -1.66 24.38 6.49
C ASP A 225 -2.58 25.55 6.87
N ASP A 226 -3.83 25.27 7.20
CA ASP A 226 -4.81 26.29 7.57
C ASP A 226 -4.44 27.00 8.88
N LEU A 227 -3.79 26.32 9.84
CA LEU A 227 -3.25 26.97 11.03
C LEU A 227 -2.08 27.92 10.67
N ARG A 228 -1.14 27.44 9.86
CA ARG A 228 0.03 28.23 9.41
C ARG A 228 -0.38 29.48 8.65
N ASN A 229 -1.40 29.39 7.79
CA ASN A 229 -1.86 30.51 6.98
C ASN A 229 -2.68 31.53 7.77
N LYS A 230 -3.30 31.12 8.88
CA LYS A 230 -4.12 31.99 9.75
C LYS A 230 -3.34 32.63 10.90
N THR A 231 -2.09 32.23 11.11
CA THR A 231 -1.28 32.70 12.23
C THR A 231 0.08 33.16 11.74
N THR A 232 0.67 34.11 12.45
CA THR A 232 2.01 34.61 12.11
C THR A 232 3.10 33.96 12.97
N ASN A 233 2.74 33.52 14.18
CA ASN A 233 3.68 33.00 15.17
C ASN A 233 3.60 31.49 15.38
N ILE A 234 2.66 30.80 14.74
CA ILE A 234 2.56 29.33 14.82
C ILE A 234 2.97 28.73 13.48
N LYS A 235 3.94 27.83 13.51
CA LYS A 235 4.39 27.05 12.36
C LYS A 235 4.27 25.58 12.67
N SER A 236 4.16 24.77 11.64
CA SER A 236 4.10 23.32 11.78
C SER A 236 4.97 22.64 10.74
N VAL A 237 5.48 21.46 11.04
CA VAL A 237 6.16 20.57 10.09
C VAL A 237 5.61 19.15 10.29
N LEU A 238 5.19 18.53 9.19
CA LEU A 238 4.59 17.21 9.15
C LEU A 238 5.55 16.24 8.47
N PHE A 239 5.78 15.08 9.05
CA PHE A 239 6.58 14.02 8.48
C PHE A 239 5.68 12.87 8.02
N LEU A 240 5.76 12.53 6.73
CA LEU A 240 4.94 11.51 6.09
C LEU A 240 5.79 10.42 5.43
N ARG A 241 5.29 9.19 5.48
CA ARG A 241 5.82 8.13 4.61
C ARG A 241 5.38 8.37 3.16
N ASP A 242 6.27 8.07 2.22
CA ASP A 242 6.03 8.27 0.78
C ASP A 242 4.78 7.53 0.25
N ASN A 243 4.54 6.30 0.72
CA ASN A 243 3.35 5.54 0.33
C ASN A 243 2.03 6.19 0.80
N ILE A 244 2.02 6.80 1.98
CA ILE A 244 0.85 7.52 2.52
C ILE A 244 0.62 8.80 1.71
N PHE A 245 1.69 9.57 1.49
CA PHE A 245 1.63 10.81 0.71
C PHE A 245 1.05 10.57 -0.69
N ARG A 246 1.46 9.50 -1.37
CA ARG A 246 0.93 9.17 -2.70
C ARG A 246 -0.53 8.73 -2.67
N ALA A 247 -0.97 8.00 -1.64
CA ALA A 247 -2.38 7.61 -1.51
C ALA A 247 -3.30 8.85 -1.42
N ILE A 248 -2.81 9.90 -0.75
CA ILE A 248 -3.47 11.21 -0.69
C ILE A 248 -3.45 11.88 -2.07
N GLN A 249 -2.29 11.94 -2.74
CA GLN A 249 -2.16 12.53 -4.09
C GLN A 249 -3.13 11.92 -5.11
N ILE A 250 -3.44 10.62 -5.01
CA ILE A 250 -4.39 9.93 -5.90
C ILE A 250 -5.84 10.25 -5.54
N SER A 251 -6.13 10.37 -4.24
CA SER A 251 -7.50 10.50 -3.74
C SER A 251 -7.99 11.95 -3.68
N ASP A 252 -7.08 12.90 -3.52
CA ASP A 252 -7.37 14.32 -3.40
C ASP A 252 -7.26 15.05 -4.74
N GLN A 253 -8.40 15.53 -5.24
CA GLN A 253 -8.50 16.26 -6.50
C GLN A 253 -7.84 17.65 -6.45
N ASP A 254 -7.68 18.24 -5.26
CA ASP A 254 -7.13 19.57 -5.07
C ASP A 254 -5.66 19.55 -4.62
N PHE A 255 -5.03 18.37 -4.61
CA PHE A 255 -3.69 18.14 -4.08
C PHE A 255 -2.62 19.04 -4.71
N THR A 256 -2.57 19.10 -6.04
CA THR A 256 -1.60 19.91 -6.79
C THR A 256 -1.70 21.39 -6.47
N ARG A 257 -2.91 21.88 -6.19
CA ARG A 257 -3.15 23.29 -5.90
C ARG A 257 -2.71 23.68 -4.49
N ASN A 258 -2.90 22.78 -3.53
CA ASN A 258 -2.88 23.12 -2.11
C ASN A 258 -1.71 22.52 -1.33
N VAL A 259 -1.17 21.38 -1.77
CA VAL A 259 -0.17 20.61 -1.01
C VAL A 259 1.16 20.55 -1.74
N GLU A 260 1.15 20.30 -3.06
CA GLU A 260 2.35 19.97 -3.84
C GLU A 260 3.49 21.00 -3.72
N GLY A 261 3.18 22.30 -3.74
CA GLY A 261 4.17 23.37 -3.60
C GLY A 261 4.84 23.47 -2.23
N SER A 262 4.27 22.83 -1.21
CA SER A 262 4.72 22.88 0.19
C SER A 262 5.44 21.61 0.65
N VAL A 263 5.83 20.75 -0.30
CA VAL A 263 6.45 19.46 -0.01
C VAL A 263 7.96 19.53 -0.09
N LEU A 264 8.64 18.99 0.92
CA LEU A 264 10.05 18.65 0.90
C LEU A 264 10.20 17.13 0.87
N ARG A 265 10.77 16.58 -0.20
CA ARG A 265 11.07 15.15 -0.27
C ARG A 265 12.52 14.92 0.16
N LEU A 266 12.72 14.02 1.12
CA LEU A 266 14.04 13.70 1.67
C LEU A 266 14.82 12.80 0.71
N HIS A 267 15.95 13.29 0.22
CA HIS A 267 16.89 12.56 -0.62
C HIS A 267 18.23 12.40 0.09
N TRP A 268 18.97 11.33 -0.24
CA TRP A 268 20.32 11.10 0.25
C TRP A 268 21.23 10.70 -0.90
N ASP A 269 22.22 11.55 -1.19
CA ASP A 269 23.24 11.19 -2.16
C ASP A 269 24.42 10.43 -1.52
N THR A 270 25.31 9.91 -2.38
CA THR A 270 26.51 9.17 -1.94
C THR A 270 27.43 10.01 -1.04
N GLN A 271 27.57 11.31 -1.32
CA GLN A 271 28.43 12.21 -0.54
C GLN A 271 27.81 12.53 0.82
N GLU A 272 26.51 12.82 0.88
CA GLU A 272 25.78 13.08 2.11
C GLU A 272 25.83 11.88 3.06
N LEU A 273 25.62 10.68 2.54
CA LEU A 273 25.77 9.44 3.32
C LEU A 273 27.22 9.22 3.79
N PHE A 274 28.20 9.54 2.95
CA PHE A 274 29.61 9.47 3.32
C PHE A 274 29.94 10.43 4.48
N TYR A 275 29.49 11.68 4.39
CA TYR A 275 29.68 12.68 5.45
C TYR A 275 28.95 12.30 6.74
N LEU A 276 27.73 11.77 6.64
CA LEU A 276 26.99 11.26 7.81
C LEU A 276 27.76 10.16 8.52
N VAL A 277 28.30 9.19 7.78
CA VAL A 277 29.09 8.09 8.36
C VAL A 277 30.38 8.61 8.96
N CYS A 278 31.12 9.47 8.24
CA CYS A 278 32.37 10.04 8.73
C CYS A 278 32.18 10.88 10.00
N ARG A 279 31.09 11.63 10.15
CA ARG A 279 30.76 12.32 11.41
C ARG A 279 30.55 11.34 12.56
N ARG A 280 29.78 10.28 12.33
CA ARG A 280 29.53 9.23 13.35
C ARG A 280 30.80 8.48 13.73
N LEU A 281 31.68 8.22 12.76
CA LEU A 281 32.97 7.57 12.99
C LEU A 281 33.89 8.38 13.91
N ARG A 282 34.01 9.69 13.67
CA ARG A 282 34.79 10.57 14.56
C ARG A 282 34.27 10.52 15.99
N ALA A 283 32.95 10.61 16.16
CA ALA A 283 32.32 10.57 17.48
C ALA A 283 32.42 9.18 18.15
N ALA A 284 32.29 8.10 17.38
CA ALA A 284 32.32 6.74 17.89
C ALA A 284 33.71 6.28 18.35
N PHE A 285 34.74 6.67 17.59
CA PHE A 285 36.12 6.19 17.77
C PHE A 285 37.08 7.27 18.30
N ASP A 286 36.58 8.46 18.61
CA ASP A 286 37.38 9.61 19.09
C ASP A 286 38.55 9.96 18.15
N ILE A 287 38.29 9.91 16.83
CA ILE A 287 39.32 10.14 15.80
C ILE A 287 39.27 11.59 15.33
N ASN A 288 40.37 12.32 15.51
CA ASN A 288 40.50 13.73 15.10
C ASN A 288 41.16 13.90 13.72
N ILE A 289 40.70 13.14 12.72
CA ILE A 289 41.14 13.29 11.32
C ILE A 289 40.16 14.22 10.60
N GLU A 290 40.66 15.34 10.10
CA GLU A 290 39.82 16.36 9.43
C GLU A 290 39.28 15.86 8.08
N SER A 291 40.12 15.24 7.25
CA SER A 291 39.70 14.73 5.94
C SER A 291 38.87 13.46 6.07
N ASP A 292 37.62 13.49 5.61
CA ASP A 292 36.71 12.32 5.60
C ASP A 292 37.31 11.11 4.86
N LEU A 293 38.00 11.36 3.75
CA LEU A 293 38.65 10.29 2.96
C LEU A 293 39.80 9.62 3.74
N LYS A 294 40.63 10.43 4.41
CA LYS A 294 41.72 9.90 5.24
C LYS A 294 41.17 9.16 6.47
N LEU A 295 40.08 9.66 7.05
CA LEU A 295 39.39 8.99 8.15
C LEU A 295 38.88 7.63 7.71
N TRP A 296 38.14 7.56 6.61
CA TRP A 296 37.65 6.30 6.06
C TRP A 296 38.78 5.31 5.80
N ASN A 297 39.84 5.74 5.10
CA ASN A 297 40.99 4.88 4.82
C ASN A 297 41.73 4.42 6.09
N SER A 298 41.69 5.20 7.18
CA SER A 298 42.35 4.83 8.44
C SER A 298 41.66 3.69 9.19
N ILE A 299 40.37 3.46 8.89
CA ILE A 299 39.54 2.45 9.56
C ILE A 299 39.13 1.30 8.64
N THR A 300 39.58 1.30 7.39
CA THR A 300 39.29 0.24 6.41
C THR A 300 40.57 -0.30 5.78
N SER A 301 40.50 -1.51 5.24
CA SER A 301 41.59 -2.10 4.44
C SER A 301 41.72 -1.44 3.07
N ASN A 302 42.84 -1.70 2.41
CA ASN A 302 43.19 -1.10 1.12
C ASN A 302 42.12 -1.33 0.04
N GLU A 303 41.48 -2.49 0.04
CA GLU A 303 40.40 -2.86 -0.90
C GLU A 303 39.15 -1.99 -0.73
N LEU A 304 38.96 -1.42 0.47
CA LEU A 304 37.84 -0.55 0.81
C LEU A 304 38.25 0.92 0.85
N HIS A 305 39.48 1.28 0.48
CA HIS A 305 39.92 2.67 0.47
C HIS A 305 39.18 3.49 -0.60
N GLY A 306 39.15 4.79 -0.35
CA GLY A 306 38.60 5.75 -1.30
C GLY A 306 37.07 5.76 -1.32
N ARG A 307 36.54 6.58 -2.23
CA ARG A 307 35.09 6.68 -2.45
C ARG A 307 34.53 5.40 -3.07
N GLU A 308 35.31 4.69 -3.89
CA GLU A 308 34.87 3.41 -4.48
C GLU A 308 34.67 2.31 -3.44
N GLY A 309 35.57 2.20 -2.47
CA GLY A 309 35.38 1.25 -1.36
C GLY A 309 34.15 1.57 -0.52
N PHE A 310 33.87 2.85 -0.29
CA PHE A 310 32.62 3.26 0.37
C PHE A 310 31.38 2.97 -0.49
N ARG A 311 31.43 3.18 -1.82
CA ARG A 311 30.34 2.82 -2.74
C ARG A 311 30.02 1.33 -2.70
N THR A 312 31.03 0.48 -2.50
CA THR A 312 30.82 -0.97 -2.30
C THR A 312 29.93 -1.24 -1.08
N CYS A 313 30.06 -0.46 -0.01
CA CYS A 313 29.15 -0.55 1.14
C CYS A 313 27.74 -0.06 0.79
N LEU A 314 27.61 1.04 0.06
CA LEU A 314 26.32 1.63 -0.31
C LEU A 314 25.47 0.70 -1.19
N LYS A 315 26.09 0.02 -2.17
CA LYS A 315 25.42 -0.95 -3.07
C LYS A 315 24.66 -2.04 -2.30
N LEU A 316 25.11 -2.37 -1.09
CA LEU A 316 24.50 -3.37 -0.21
C LEU A 316 23.32 -2.83 0.63
N THR A 317 22.96 -1.56 0.44
CA THR A 317 21.90 -0.84 1.16
C THR A 317 20.88 -0.25 0.19
N LEU A 318 19.77 0.28 0.70
CA LEU A 318 18.79 1.02 -0.11
C LEU A 318 19.07 2.54 -0.13
N TYR A 319 20.35 2.95 0.02
CA TYR A 319 20.79 4.35 0.04
C TYR A 319 20.09 5.18 1.14
N ARG A 320 19.93 4.56 2.32
CA ARG A 320 19.30 5.20 3.48
C ARG A 320 20.24 5.20 4.68
N PRO A 321 20.26 6.28 5.47
CA PRO A 321 21.10 6.36 6.67
C PRO A 321 20.96 5.15 7.60
N ARG A 322 19.72 4.73 7.88
CA ARG A 322 19.46 3.58 8.76
C ARG A 322 20.10 2.29 8.25
N ASP A 323 20.04 2.06 6.95
CA ASP A 323 20.47 0.80 6.34
C ASP A 323 22.01 0.73 6.34
N LEU A 324 22.64 1.86 6.02
CA LEU A 324 24.08 2.02 6.08
C LEU A 324 24.63 1.92 7.52
N ILE A 325 24.00 2.59 8.49
CA ILE A 325 24.38 2.49 9.91
C ILE A 325 24.26 1.04 10.37
N SER A 326 23.18 0.34 10.00
CA SER A 326 22.98 -1.08 10.35
C SER A 326 24.09 -1.98 9.77
N LEU A 327 24.46 -1.75 8.50
CA LEU A 327 25.53 -2.49 7.80
C LEU A 327 26.86 -2.31 8.50
N LEU A 328 27.24 -1.06 8.74
CA LEU A 328 28.54 -0.73 9.31
C LEU A 328 28.62 -1.12 10.80
N ASN A 329 27.57 -0.94 11.60
CA ASN A 329 27.56 -1.39 13.00
C ASN A 329 27.87 -2.89 13.11
N THR A 330 27.17 -3.71 12.32
CA THR A 330 27.37 -5.16 12.33
C THR A 330 28.75 -5.54 11.81
N ALA A 331 29.24 -4.82 10.79
CA ALA A 331 30.57 -5.07 10.23
C ALA A 331 31.70 -4.70 11.22
N PHE A 332 31.62 -3.54 11.88
CA PHE A 332 32.55 -3.16 12.95
C PHE A 332 32.49 -4.11 14.15
N HIS A 333 31.31 -4.63 14.50
CA HIS A 333 31.17 -5.65 15.53
C HIS A 333 31.89 -6.95 15.16
N ASN A 334 31.83 -7.37 13.89
CA ASN A 334 32.55 -8.55 13.39
C ASN A 334 34.08 -8.32 13.41
N ALA A 335 34.54 -7.15 12.96
CA ALA A 335 35.96 -6.78 13.04
C ALA A 335 36.46 -6.82 14.49
N LYS A 336 35.70 -6.22 15.41
CA LYS A 336 36.03 -6.18 16.84
C LYS A 336 36.05 -7.57 17.49
N LYS A 337 35.13 -8.47 17.12
CA LYS A 337 35.16 -9.88 17.58
C LYS A 337 36.46 -10.59 17.21
N GLN A 338 37.10 -10.18 16.12
CA GLN A 338 38.39 -10.69 15.66
C GLN A 338 39.58 -9.83 16.17
N ASN A 339 39.35 -8.93 17.14
CA ASN A 339 40.32 -7.96 17.65
C ASN A 339 40.95 -7.06 16.57
N ARG A 340 40.25 -6.83 15.46
CA ARG A 340 40.66 -5.92 14.39
C ARG A 340 40.03 -4.55 14.60
N GLN A 341 40.82 -3.50 14.38
CA GLN A 341 40.38 -2.10 14.39
C GLN A 341 40.03 -1.59 12.99
N THR A 342 40.43 -2.33 11.96
CA THR A 342 40.15 -2.03 10.55
C THR A 342 39.09 -2.97 10.00
N LEU A 343 38.17 -2.40 9.24
CA LEU A 343 37.15 -3.11 8.50
C LEU A 343 37.72 -3.72 7.23
N ILE A 344 37.45 -4.99 6.97
CA ILE A 344 37.86 -5.69 5.74
C ILE A 344 36.62 -6.16 4.96
N PRO A 345 36.76 -6.54 3.67
CA PRO A 345 35.65 -7.02 2.85
C PRO A 345 34.84 -8.17 3.48
N ASP A 346 35.49 -9.11 4.16
CA ASP A 346 34.82 -10.25 4.81
C ASP A 346 33.84 -9.82 5.92
N ASP A 347 34.15 -8.76 6.68
CA ASP A 347 33.26 -8.26 7.73
C ASP A 347 32.00 -7.64 7.13
N LEU A 348 32.17 -6.91 6.02
CA LEU A 348 31.08 -6.34 5.24
C LEU A 348 30.22 -7.43 4.62
N GLN A 349 30.82 -8.46 4.03
CA GLN A 349 30.07 -9.56 3.41
C GLN A 349 29.27 -10.37 4.44
N ALA A 350 29.86 -10.62 5.62
CA ALA A 350 29.17 -11.25 6.73
C ALA A 350 27.98 -10.40 7.22
N SER A 351 28.18 -9.08 7.35
CA SER A 351 27.13 -8.13 7.71
C SER A 351 26.00 -8.08 6.66
N ALA A 352 26.37 -8.01 5.38
CA ALA A 352 25.46 -7.95 4.25
C ALA A 352 24.59 -9.20 4.14
N THR A 353 25.12 -10.38 4.47
CA THR A 353 24.34 -11.63 4.48
C THR A 353 23.16 -11.56 5.45
N HIS A 354 23.43 -11.09 6.67
CA HIS A 354 22.40 -10.93 7.70
C HIS A 354 21.37 -9.85 7.30
N ILE A 355 21.85 -8.69 6.85
CA ILE A 355 20.99 -7.56 6.51
C ILE A 355 20.15 -7.85 5.29
N SER A 356 20.72 -8.46 4.25
CA SER A 356 19.99 -8.86 3.04
C SER A 356 18.76 -9.70 3.38
N SER A 357 18.91 -10.66 4.30
CA SER A 357 17.81 -11.52 4.75
C SER A 357 16.69 -10.73 5.42
N ILE A 358 17.05 -9.81 6.33
CA ILE A 358 16.08 -8.92 7.00
C ILE A 358 15.35 -8.03 5.98
N ARG A 359 16.08 -7.48 4.99
CA ARG A 359 15.49 -6.60 3.97
C ARG A 359 14.55 -7.32 3.04
N TYR A 360 14.91 -8.53 2.63
CA TYR A 360 14.06 -9.36 1.81
C TYR A 360 12.78 -9.76 2.56
N ASP A 361 12.88 -10.10 3.85
CA ASP A 361 11.71 -10.37 4.68
C ASP A 361 10.83 -9.13 4.88
N ASP A 362 11.42 -7.95 5.09
CA ASP A 362 10.68 -6.69 5.19
C ASP A 362 9.94 -6.37 3.88
N LEU A 363 10.60 -6.51 2.72
CA LEU A 363 9.98 -6.37 1.40
C LEU A 363 8.78 -7.32 1.26
N ARG A 364 8.96 -8.61 1.56
CA ARG A 364 7.88 -9.60 1.47
C ARG A 364 6.70 -9.24 2.38
N LYS A 365 6.96 -8.84 3.63
CA LYS A 365 5.90 -8.43 4.57
C LYS A 365 5.15 -7.20 4.06
N GLU A 366 5.87 -6.17 3.62
CA GLU A 366 5.31 -4.92 3.13
C GLU A 366 4.38 -5.13 1.93
N TYR A 367 4.78 -6.00 0.98
CA TYR A 367 4.05 -6.17 -0.27
C TYR A 367 3.14 -7.40 -0.32
N SER A 368 3.23 -8.38 0.60
CA SER A 368 2.41 -9.61 0.56
C SER A 368 0.90 -9.37 0.47
N SER A 369 0.39 -8.33 1.15
CA SER A 369 -1.04 -8.00 1.16
C SER A 369 -1.56 -7.41 -0.15
N VAL A 370 -0.67 -6.80 -0.95
CA VAL A 370 -1.01 -6.15 -2.22
C VAL A 370 -0.53 -6.95 -3.43
N PHE A 371 0.52 -7.75 -3.24
CA PHE A 371 1.10 -8.68 -4.17
C PHE A 371 1.21 -10.08 -3.53
N PRO A 372 0.14 -10.88 -3.58
CA PRO A 372 0.19 -12.28 -3.18
C PRO A 372 1.19 -13.06 -4.02
N GLY A 373 2.05 -13.83 -3.38
CA GLY A 373 3.08 -14.63 -4.04
C GLY A 373 4.34 -13.86 -4.45
N ILE A 374 4.57 -12.67 -3.87
CA ILE A 374 5.79 -11.88 -4.12
C ILE A 374 7.07 -12.68 -3.83
N GLY A 375 7.03 -13.61 -2.87
CA GLY A 375 8.19 -14.46 -2.54
C GLY A 375 8.53 -15.45 -3.66
N GLU A 376 7.52 -16.08 -4.23
CA GLU A 376 7.62 -17.03 -5.34
C GLU A 376 8.08 -16.33 -6.60
N VAL A 377 7.50 -15.16 -6.90
CA VAL A 377 7.86 -14.31 -8.04
C VAL A 377 9.32 -13.84 -7.94
N THR A 378 9.73 -13.27 -6.81
CA THR A 378 11.11 -12.80 -6.61
C THR A 378 12.13 -13.94 -6.64
N LYS A 379 11.78 -15.12 -6.13
CA LYS A 379 12.61 -16.33 -6.26
C LYS A 379 12.72 -16.83 -7.69
N SER A 380 11.64 -16.78 -8.48
CA SER A 380 11.69 -17.17 -9.90
C SER A 380 12.61 -16.25 -10.67
N ILE A 381 12.46 -14.94 -10.49
CA ILE A 381 13.36 -13.94 -11.10
C ILE A 381 14.81 -14.11 -10.66
N ALA A 382 15.06 -14.48 -9.39
CA ALA A 382 16.41 -14.77 -8.91
C ALA A 382 17.11 -15.92 -9.66
N GLN A 383 16.34 -16.84 -10.27
CA GLN A 383 16.90 -17.93 -11.08
C GLN A 383 17.49 -17.44 -12.41
N CYS A 384 17.10 -16.26 -12.89
CA CYS A 384 17.67 -15.63 -14.08
C CYS A 384 19.12 -15.14 -13.86
N GLY A 385 19.55 -15.02 -12.60
CA GLY A 385 20.88 -14.51 -12.21
C GLY A 385 20.85 -13.05 -11.79
N LEU A 386 22.05 -12.48 -11.56
CA LEU A 386 22.21 -11.08 -11.13
C LEU A 386 21.60 -10.12 -12.15
N LYS A 387 21.92 -10.34 -13.42
CA LYS A 387 21.49 -9.58 -14.58
C LYS A 387 20.77 -10.47 -15.56
N PHE A 388 19.71 -9.97 -16.16
CA PHE A 388 18.89 -10.71 -17.10
C PHE A 388 18.15 -9.75 -18.03
N SER A 389 17.80 -10.18 -19.24
CA SER A 389 16.97 -9.37 -20.13
C SER A 389 15.51 -9.39 -19.70
N VAL A 390 14.73 -8.40 -20.13
CA VAL A 390 13.26 -8.41 -19.96
C VAL A 390 12.67 -9.72 -20.49
N GLU A 391 13.11 -10.20 -21.65
CA GLU A 391 12.66 -11.47 -22.23
C GLU A 391 12.92 -12.68 -21.31
N GLN A 392 14.09 -12.77 -20.69
CA GLN A 392 14.39 -13.84 -19.73
C GLN A 392 13.49 -13.76 -18.50
N GLY A 393 13.25 -12.54 -17.99
CA GLY A 393 12.34 -12.31 -16.86
C GLY A 393 10.91 -12.71 -17.18
N LEU A 394 10.41 -12.38 -18.38
CA LEU A 394 9.07 -12.77 -18.84
C LEU A 394 8.92 -14.29 -18.88
N ARG A 395 9.88 -14.99 -19.51
CA ARG A 395 9.87 -16.46 -19.59
C ARG A 395 9.85 -17.10 -18.20
N ALA A 396 10.66 -16.61 -17.26
CA ALA A 396 10.70 -17.14 -15.89
C ALA A 396 9.37 -16.94 -15.13
N LEU A 397 8.63 -15.88 -15.43
CA LEU A 397 7.31 -15.63 -14.84
C LEU A 397 6.21 -16.43 -15.52
N ASP A 398 6.27 -16.62 -16.83
CA ASP A 398 5.35 -17.48 -17.58
C ASP A 398 5.49 -18.94 -17.12
N GLU A 399 6.73 -19.44 -17.01
CA GLU A 399 7.02 -20.77 -16.47
C GLU A 399 6.53 -20.91 -15.02
N LEU A 400 6.67 -19.87 -14.19
CA LEU A 400 6.15 -19.87 -12.82
C LEU A 400 4.62 -19.96 -12.81
N ALA A 401 3.94 -19.23 -13.70
CA ALA A 401 2.48 -19.21 -13.79
C ALA A 401 1.90 -20.57 -14.23
N GLU A 402 2.67 -21.37 -14.98
CA GLU A 402 2.29 -22.72 -15.42
C GLU A 402 2.53 -23.82 -14.37
N ARG A 403 3.23 -23.53 -13.26
CA ARG A 403 3.52 -24.54 -12.22
C ARG A 403 2.25 -24.96 -11.47
N ALA A 404 2.03 -26.28 -11.39
CA ALA A 404 0.86 -26.87 -10.75
C ALA A 404 0.84 -26.72 -9.21
N ASP A 405 1.99 -26.47 -8.58
CA ASP A 405 2.16 -26.38 -7.11
C ASP A 405 2.10 -24.95 -6.57
N LEU A 406 2.00 -23.93 -7.43
CA LEU A 406 1.89 -22.54 -7.01
C LEU A 406 0.56 -22.32 -6.24
N ALA A 407 0.50 -21.33 -5.35
CA ALA A 407 -0.71 -21.01 -4.57
C ALA A 407 -1.76 -20.25 -5.43
N ALA A 408 -3.05 -20.63 -5.31
CA ALA A 408 -4.11 -20.15 -6.23
C ALA A 408 -4.26 -18.63 -6.28
N GLU A 409 -4.08 -17.98 -5.13
CA GLU A 409 -4.09 -16.53 -5.01
C GLU A 409 -3.01 -15.86 -5.87
N THR A 410 -1.80 -16.44 -5.95
CA THR A 410 -0.68 -15.91 -6.73
C THR A 410 -0.92 -15.99 -8.23
N GLU A 411 -1.40 -17.13 -8.74
CA GLU A 411 -1.68 -17.28 -10.18
C GLU A 411 -2.77 -16.31 -10.62
N LEU A 412 -3.85 -16.25 -9.84
CA LEU A 412 -4.94 -15.32 -10.10
C LEU A 412 -4.43 -13.88 -10.09
N HIS A 413 -3.53 -13.54 -9.18
CA HIS A 413 -2.92 -12.23 -9.12
C HIS A 413 -2.11 -11.88 -10.37
N ILE A 414 -1.22 -12.77 -10.83
CA ILE A 414 -0.42 -12.60 -12.05
C ILE A 414 -1.32 -12.39 -13.27
N LYS A 415 -2.39 -13.19 -13.40
CA LYS A 415 -3.38 -13.07 -14.49
C LYS A 415 -4.13 -11.74 -14.47
N ILE A 416 -4.52 -11.27 -13.28
CA ILE A 416 -5.33 -10.05 -13.13
C ILE A 416 -4.55 -8.77 -13.41
N ILE A 417 -3.28 -8.70 -13.03
CA ILE A 417 -2.47 -7.48 -13.19
C ILE A 417 -2.19 -7.17 -14.68
N GLY A 418 -2.27 -8.18 -15.56
CA GLY A 418 -2.00 -8.02 -16.99
C GLY A 418 -0.84 -8.87 -17.50
N GLY A 419 -0.46 -9.92 -16.77
CA GLY A 419 0.58 -10.87 -17.17
C GLY A 419 1.99 -10.50 -16.71
N SER A 420 2.97 -11.25 -17.19
CA SER A 420 4.37 -11.22 -16.72
C SER A 420 5.07 -9.87 -16.88
N MET A 421 4.74 -9.09 -17.91
CA MET A 421 5.32 -7.74 -18.11
C MET A 421 4.96 -6.78 -16.98
N GLU A 422 3.68 -6.75 -16.61
CA GLU A 422 3.23 -5.87 -15.54
C GLU A 422 3.75 -6.33 -14.17
N VAL A 423 3.98 -7.64 -13.99
CA VAL A 423 4.71 -8.17 -12.83
C VAL A 423 6.15 -7.67 -12.79
N LEU A 424 6.88 -7.65 -13.91
CA LEU A 424 8.23 -7.06 -13.95
C LEU A 424 8.21 -5.56 -13.63
N LYS A 425 7.30 -4.79 -14.23
CA LYS A 425 7.14 -3.35 -13.92
C LYS A 425 6.84 -3.12 -12.44
N THR A 426 6.06 -4.00 -11.84
CA THR A 426 5.76 -4.02 -10.41
C THR A 426 6.99 -4.30 -9.56
N LEU A 427 7.81 -5.29 -9.93
CA LEU A 427 9.09 -5.57 -9.27
C LEU A 427 10.07 -4.42 -9.41
N TYR A 428 10.10 -3.75 -10.56
CA TYR A 428 10.87 -2.53 -10.72
C TYR A 428 10.37 -1.50 -9.76
N GLY A 429 9.07 -1.22 -9.76
CA GLY A 429 8.46 -0.19 -8.95
C GLY A 429 8.61 -0.37 -7.42
N ILE A 430 8.77 -1.60 -6.89
CA ILE A 430 9.13 -1.81 -5.46
C ILE A 430 10.64 -1.67 -5.18
N GLY A 431 11.44 -1.46 -6.23
CA GLY A 431 12.89 -1.44 -6.29
C GLY A 431 13.54 -2.78 -6.02
N PHE A 432 12.87 -3.87 -6.41
CA PHE A 432 13.48 -5.18 -6.40
C PHE A 432 14.42 -5.37 -7.60
N ILE A 433 14.06 -4.81 -8.75
CA ILE A 433 14.88 -4.78 -9.97
C ILE A 433 15.11 -3.34 -10.44
N GLY A 434 16.23 -3.13 -11.12
CA GLY A 434 16.56 -1.91 -11.85
C GLY A 434 16.68 -2.18 -13.34
N VAL A 435 16.57 -1.14 -14.15
CA VAL A 435 16.68 -1.17 -15.61
C VAL A 435 17.96 -0.47 -16.03
N GLU A 436 18.70 -1.08 -16.95
CA GLU A 436 19.89 -0.47 -17.55
C GLU A 436 19.51 0.77 -18.38
N ASP A 437 20.24 1.86 -18.18
CA ASP A 437 20.17 3.07 -18.99
C ASP A 437 21.12 2.93 -20.18
N ASP A 438 20.57 2.99 -21.39
CA ASP A 438 21.32 2.82 -22.63
C ASP A 438 22.40 3.90 -22.85
N GLU A 439 22.25 5.08 -22.24
CA GLU A 439 23.21 6.20 -22.39
C GLU A 439 24.40 6.08 -21.44
N THR A 440 24.15 5.71 -20.18
CA THR A 440 25.16 5.70 -19.11
C THR A 440 25.70 4.31 -18.82
N GLY A 441 24.97 3.24 -19.20
CA GLY A 441 25.24 1.86 -18.79
C GLY A 441 24.91 1.58 -17.32
N ASN A 442 24.34 2.55 -16.60
CA ASN A 442 23.99 2.45 -15.19
C ASN A 442 22.62 1.81 -15.01
N TYR A 443 22.39 1.15 -13.87
CA TYR A 443 21.07 0.60 -13.54
C TYR A 443 20.26 1.58 -12.69
N ILE A 444 19.13 2.01 -13.23
CA ILE A 444 18.13 2.87 -12.60
C ILE A 444 17.15 1.99 -11.84
N PHE A 445 16.84 2.29 -10.58
CA PHE A 445 15.85 1.55 -9.79
C PHE A 445 14.61 2.42 -9.57
N SER A 446 13.41 1.87 -9.36
CA SER A 446 12.19 2.71 -9.25
C SER A 446 12.14 3.70 -8.08
N HIS A 447 13.12 3.61 -7.19
CA HIS A 447 13.36 4.63 -6.17
C HIS A 447 13.58 6.00 -6.83
N ASP A 448 13.90 5.96 -8.12
CA ASP A 448 14.13 7.05 -9.06
C ASP A 448 12.89 7.51 -9.84
N GLY A 449 11.72 6.97 -9.50
CA GLY A 449 10.45 7.56 -9.87
C GLY A 449 10.07 7.68 -11.35
N LYS A 450 10.92 7.33 -12.30
CA LYS A 450 10.54 7.25 -13.72
C LYS A 450 9.49 6.16 -13.92
N LYS A 451 8.33 6.50 -14.50
CA LYS A 451 7.27 5.55 -14.89
C LYS A 451 7.84 4.37 -15.69
N ALA A 452 7.54 3.15 -15.23
CA ALA A 452 8.08 1.91 -15.79
C ALA A 452 7.81 1.78 -17.30
N ASP A 453 6.70 2.35 -17.77
CA ASP A 453 6.30 2.32 -19.19
C ASP A 453 7.32 2.98 -20.13
N ARG A 454 8.19 3.87 -19.65
CA ARG A 454 9.23 4.53 -20.48
C ARG A 454 10.57 3.80 -20.49
N LEU A 455 10.77 2.82 -19.61
CA LEU A 455 12.08 2.17 -19.38
C LEU A 455 12.12 0.72 -19.85
N PHE A 456 10.97 0.04 -19.94
CA PHE A 456 10.92 -1.36 -20.32
C PHE A 456 10.77 -1.50 -21.85
N ASP A 457 11.90 -1.53 -22.57
CA ASP A 457 11.94 -2.17 -23.89
C ASP A 457 12.23 -3.67 -23.70
N VAL A 458 11.75 -4.52 -24.62
CA VAL A 458 11.97 -5.97 -24.59
C VAL A 458 13.48 -6.31 -24.61
N LYS A 459 14.30 -5.40 -25.15
CA LYS A 459 15.75 -5.52 -25.22
C LYS A 459 16.50 -5.01 -23.99
N SER A 460 15.83 -4.32 -23.08
CA SER A 460 16.48 -3.74 -21.90
C SER A 460 17.01 -4.84 -20.98
N ASN A 461 18.16 -4.57 -20.36
CA ASN A 461 18.71 -5.42 -19.31
C ASN A 461 18.22 -4.96 -17.94
N LEU A 462 18.03 -5.94 -17.07
CA LEU A 462 17.55 -5.78 -15.71
C LEU A 462 18.60 -6.27 -14.73
N LEU A 463 18.66 -5.66 -13.55
CA LEU A 463 19.54 -6.04 -12.44
C LEU A 463 18.69 -6.23 -11.18
N ILE A 464 18.83 -7.38 -10.53
CA ILE A 464 18.26 -7.56 -9.18
C ILE A 464 19.05 -6.66 -8.23
N HIS A 465 18.37 -5.90 -7.37
CA HIS A 465 19.04 -4.97 -6.48
C HIS A 465 20.07 -5.70 -5.58
N PRO A 466 21.33 -5.22 -5.49
CA PRO A 466 22.41 -5.95 -4.81
C PRO A 466 22.15 -6.29 -3.34
N CYS A 467 21.43 -5.42 -2.63
CA CYS A 467 21.01 -5.67 -1.25
C CYS A 467 20.20 -6.99 -1.04
N TYR A 468 19.62 -7.60 -2.08
CA TYR A 468 18.85 -8.85 -1.96
C TYR A 468 19.62 -10.12 -2.38
N TRP A 469 20.81 -10.00 -2.99
CA TRP A 469 21.50 -11.15 -3.58
C TRP A 469 21.80 -12.25 -2.56
N ASN A 470 22.31 -11.89 -1.39
CA ASN A 470 22.64 -12.87 -0.35
C ASN A 470 21.40 -13.62 0.16
N ALA A 471 20.28 -12.92 0.39
CA ALA A 471 19.02 -13.53 0.82
C ALA A 471 18.44 -14.50 -0.22
N LEU A 472 18.67 -14.23 -1.50
CA LEU A 472 18.22 -15.04 -2.61
C LEU A 472 19.24 -16.13 -3.03
N GLY A 473 20.41 -16.17 -2.38
CA GLY A 473 21.47 -17.11 -2.71
C GLY A 473 22.10 -16.88 -4.09
N ILE A 474 21.96 -15.69 -4.66
CA ILE A 474 22.53 -15.34 -5.96
C ILE A 474 24.03 -15.10 -5.78
N ARG A 475 24.87 -15.80 -6.55
CA ARG A 475 26.32 -15.68 -6.50
C ARG A 475 26.85 -15.04 -7.78
N GLY A 476 27.71 -14.05 -7.63
CA GLY A 476 28.50 -13.46 -8.72
C GLY A 476 29.03 -12.09 -8.35
N GLU A 477 30.01 -11.61 -9.12
CA GLU A 477 30.51 -10.25 -9.07
C GLU A 477 29.97 -9.47 -10.27
N VAL A 478 29.45 -8.27 -10.03
CA VAL A 478 29.15 -7.36 -11.13
C VAL A 478 30.49 -6.76 -11.56
N SER A 479 30.93 -7.09 -12.77
CA SER A 479 32.17 -6.53 -13.34
C SER A 479 32.17 -5.01 -13.22
N ASP A 480 33.32 -4.43 -12.85
CA ASP A 480 33.55 -3.01 -12.49
C ASP A 480 33.07 -1.95 -13.51
N GLY A 481 32.58 -2.34 -14.69
CA GLY A 481 32.00 -1.45 -15.70
C GLY A 481 30.47 -1.41 -15.72
N ALA A 482 29.79 -2.21 -14.91
CA ALA A 482 28.33 -2.19 -14.79
C ALA A 482 27.94 -1.63 -13.43
N ASN A 483 28.18 -0.34 -13.30
CA ASN A 483 27.93 0.31 -12.05
C ASN A 483 26.43 0.52 -11.87
N ALA A 484 25.89 0.06 -10.75
CA ALA A 484 24.70 0.69 -10.18
C ALA A 484 25.13 2.06 -9.62
N GLU A 485 25.66 2.94 -10.49
CA GLU A 485 26.40 4.15 -10.11
C GLU A 485 25.48 5.32 -9.82
N GLU A 486 24.29 5.32 -10.41
CA GLU A 486 23.38 6.44 -10.38
C GLU A 486 21.98 5.98 -9.98
N ILE A 487 21.75 5.90 -8.67
CA ILE A 487 20.40 5.85 -8.10
C ILE A 487 20.00 7.30 -7.89
N PHE A 488 19.27 7.83 -8.87
CA PHE A 488 18.74 9.20 -8.87
C PHE A 488 17.36 9.20 -8.22
N ASP A 489 17.16 9.55 -6.94
CA ASP A 489 15.81 9.57 -6.32
C ASP A 489 14.88 10.68 -6.90
N GLU A 490 14.51 10.63 -8.19
CA GLU A 490 13.52 11.51 -8.85
C GLU A 490 12.14 10.85 -8.97
N TYR A 491 11.46 10.75 -7.83
CA TYR A 491 10.07 10.34 -7.55
C TYR A 491 8.97 10.41 -8.64
N GLU A 492 8.32 9.26 -8.94
CA GLU A 492 7.03 9.11 -9.69
C GLU A 492 6.56 7.63 -9.90
N ILE A 493 6.72 6.70 -8.94
CA ILE A 493 5.99 5.41 -9.00
C ILE A 493 5.48 4.96 -7.61
N THR A 494 4.17 4.72 -7.50
CA THR A 494 3.55 3.99 -6.39
C THR A 494 3.24 2.57 -6.80
N VAL A 495 3.95 1.55 -6.33
CA VAL A 495 3.60 0.17 -6.73
C VAL A 495 2.41 -0.40 -6.00
N SER A 496 2.23 -0.12 -4.71
CA SER A 496 1.08 -0.66 -3.99
C SER A 496 -0.25 -0.08 -4.47
N SER A 497 -0.26 1.20 -4.87
CA SER A 497 -1.42 1.79 -5.54
C SER A 497 -1.47 1.31 -6.99
N GLN A 498 -0.39 1.33 -7.77
CA GLN A 498 -0.43 0.84 -9.16
C GLN A 498 -0.88 -0.60 -9.27
N VAL A 499 -0.46 -1.52 -8.42
CA VAL A 499 -0.91 -2.92 -8.46
C VAL A 499 -2.39 -3.02 -8.12
N LYS A 500 -2.87 -2.30 -7.10
CA LYS A 500 -4.30 -2.24 -6.75
C LYS A 500 -5.13 -1.54 -7.83
N ASP A 501 -4.62 -0.44 -8.37
CA ASP A 501 -5.25 0.40 -9.38
C ASP A 501 -5.26 -0.31 -10.72
N GLN A 502 -4.18 -0.97 -11.13
CA GLN A 502 -4.10 -1.86 -12.29
C GLN A 502 -5.06 -3.02 -12.13
N ARG A 503 -5.09 -3.69 -10.97
CA ARG A 503 -6.09 -4.72 -10.68
C ARG A 503 -7.52 -4.17 -10.80
N ASN A 504 -7.79 -3.02 -10.20
CA ASN A 504 -9.09 -2.34 -10.26
C ASN A 504 -9.45 -1.89 -11.67
N GLN A 505 -8.47 -1.44 -12.46
CA GLN A 505 -8.62 -1.00 -13.84
C GLN A 505 -8.82 -2.19 -14.77
N SER A 506 -8.05 -3.27 -14.66
CA SER A 506 -8.22 -4.50 -15.45
C SER A 506 -9.59 -5.12 -15.22
N ILE A 507 -9.98 -5.28 -13.94
CA ILE A 507 -11.32 -5.78 -13.59
C ILE A 507 -12.40 -4.75 -14.00
N GLY A 508 -12.15 -3.46 -13.81
CA GLY A 508 -13.04 -2.36 -14.19
C GLY A 508 -13.28 -2.29 -15.69
N ARG A 509 -12.24 -2.47 -16.51
CA ARG A 509 -12.31 -2.56 -17.99
C ARG A 509 -13.14 -3.76 -18.40
N MET A 510 -12.86 -4.96 -17.86
CA MET A 510 -13.68 -6.15 -18.13
C MET A 510 -15.16 -5.93 -17.76
N ILE A 511 -15.46 -5.30 -16.63
CA ILE A 511 -16.85 -4.98 -16.25
C ILE A 511 -17.46 -3.93 -17.20
N SER A 512 -16.67 -2.94 -17.65
CA SER A 512 -17.15 -1.86 -18.51
C SER A 512 -17.35 -2.31 -19.96
N GLU A 513 -16.53 -3.25 -20.45
CA GLU A 513 -16.68 -3.90 -21.76
C GLU A 513 -18.08 -4.51 -21.92
N LEU A 514 -18.63 -5.11 -20.86
CA LEU A 514 -19.98 -5.68 -20.88
C LEU A 514 -21.06 -4.65 -21.27
N ASN A 515 -20.87 -3.37 -20.88
CA ASN A 515 -21.79 -2.28 -21.20
C ASN A 515 -21.73 -1.86 -22.67
N GLN A 516 -20.63 -2.18 -23.36
CA GLN A 516 -20.45 -1.92 -24.80
C GLN A 516 -21.02 -3.06 -25.66
N ILE A 517 -21.26 -4.22 -25.05
CA ILE A 517 -21.87 -5.39 -25.70
C ILE A 517 -23.40 -5.26 -25.58
N GLU A 518 -24.03 -4.77 -26.66
CA GLU A 518 -25.50 -4.73 -26.78
C GLU A 518 -26.13 -6.14 -26.70
N ALA A 519 -27.32 -6.25 -26.11
CA ALA A 519 -28.05 -7.50 -26.06
C ALA A 519 -28.65 -7.83 -27.44
N GLY A 520 -28.61 -9.10 -27.83
CA GLY A 520 -29.07 -9.57 -29.13
C GLY A 520 -28.05 -10.46 -29.84
N VAL A 521 -28.43 -10.94 -31.02
CA VAL A 521 -27.65 -11.91 -31.81
C VAL A 521 -26.39 -11.26 -32.39
N ASP A 522 -26.46 -10.00 -32.77
CA ASP A 522 -25.37 -9.28 -33.46
C ASP A 522 -24.07 -9.22 -32.63
N HIS A 523 -24.19 -9.11 -31.31
CA HIS A 523 -23.05 -9.11 -30.38
C HIS A 523 -22.89 -10.41 -29.58
N ALA A 524 -23.60 -11.48 -29.95
CA ALA A 524 -23.54 -12.75 -29.22
C ALA A 524 -22.11 -13.30 -29.14
N SER A 525 -21.33 -13.24 -30.22
CA SER A 525 -19.94 -13.71 -30.21
C SER A 525 -19.03 -12.87 -29.29
N GLN A 526 -19.28 -11.57 -29.15
CA GLN A 526 -18.54 -10.72 -28.23
C GLN A 526 -18.91 -11.06 -26.77
N PHE A 527 -20.19 -11.34 -26.52
CA PHE A 527 -20.66 -11.77 -25.21
C PHE A 527 -20.10 -13.14 -24.81
N GLU A 528 -20.00 -14.09 -25.73
CA GLU A 528 -19.34 -15.38 -25.49
C GLU A 528 -17.86 -15.24 -25.13
N ASP A 529 -17.11 -14.41 -25.87
CA ASP A 529 -15.70 -14.14 -25.56
C ASP A 529 -15.54 -13.49 -24.18
N TRP A 530 -16.39 -12.50 -23.88
CA TRP A 530 -16.43 -11.88 -22.56
C TRP A 530 -16.74 -12.89 -21.46
N CYS A 531 -17.71 -13.79 -21.67
CA CYS A 531 -18.06 -14.83 -20.70
C CYS A 531 -16.89 -15.79 -20.47
N LYS A 532 -16.18 -16.21 -21.53
CA LYS A 532 -14.99 -17.06 -21.40
C LYS A 532 -13.94 -16.40 -20.52
N ARG A 533 -13.55 -15.15 -20.83
CA ARG A 533 -12.55 -14.40 -20.06
C ARG A 533 -12.97 -14.19 -18.60
N ALA A 534 -14.26 -13.92 -18.37
CA ALA A 534 -14.80 -13.76 -17.02
C ALA A 534 -14.76 -15.09 -16.23
N ILE A 535 -15.13 -16.20 -16.85
CA ILE A 535 -15.09 -17.54 -16.24
C ILE A 535 -13.64 -17.95 -15.94
N GLU A 536 -12.69 -17.64 -16.83
CA GLU A 536 -11.25 -17.90 -16.60
C GLU A 536 -10.72 -17.20 -15.34
N LEU A 537 -11.21 -16.00 -15.04
CA LEU A 537 -10.84 -15.28 -13.81
C LEU A 537 -11.58 -15.82 -12.57
N ILE A 538 -12.88 -16.10 -12.71
CA ILE A 538 -13.72 -16.55 -11.58
C ILE A 538 -13.38 -17.97 -11.12
N ALA A 539 -13.08 -18.87 -12.07
CA ALA A 539 -12.84 -20.29 -11.80
C ALA A 539 -11.35 -20.66 -11.89
N ALA A 540 -10.45 -19.68 -11.77
CA ALA A 540 -9.00 -19.87 -11.90
C ALA A 540 -8.52 -21.05 -11.05
N ARG A 541 -7.70 -21.93 -11.65
CA ARG A 541 -7.21 -23.23 -11.12
C ARG A 541 -8.23 -24.33 -10.83
N ARG A 542 -9.51 -24.02 -10.64
CA ARG A 542 -10.55 -25.03 -10.44
C ARG A 542 -10.98 -25.65 -11.76
N LEU A 543 -11.06 -24.81 -12.77
CA LEU A 543 -11.30 -25.17 -14.16
C LEU A 543 -10.04 -24.93 -15.00
N THR A 544 -9.69 -25.89 -15.86
CA THR A 544 -8.57 -25.81 -16.81
C THR A 544 -9.08 -26.03 -18.23
N ASN A 545 -8.25 -25.71 -19.23
CA ASN A 545 -8.56 -25.90 -20.66
C ASN A 545 -9.93 -25.30 -21.05
N ILE A 546 -10.16 -24.03 -20.69
CA ILE A 546 -11.41 -23.33 -20.99
C ILE A 546 -11.40 -22.89 -22.46
N GLN A 547 -12.23 -23.54 -23.27
CA GLN A 547 -12.23 -23.35 -24.73
C GLN A 547 -13.56 -22.74 -25.19
N LEU A 548 -13.46 -21.73 -26.07
CA LEU A 548 -14.57 -21.22 -26.83
C LEU A 548 -14.84 -22.19 -27.99
N LYS A 549 -16.08 -22.63 -28.15
CA LYS A 549 -16.55 -23.36 -29.34
C LYS A 549 -15.64 -24.55 -29.71
N PRO A 550 -15.32 -25.45 -28.75
CA PRO A 550 -14.34 -26.54 -28.95
C PRO A 550 -14.72 -27.50 -30.08
N ASN A 551 -16.01 -27.58 -30.41
CA ASN A 551 -16.56 -28.44 -31.46
C ASN A 551 -17.10 -27.62 -32.64
N GLY A 552 -16.36 -26.62 -33.13
CA GLY A 552 -16.83 -25.64 -34.13
C GLY A 552 -17.44 -26.22 -35.42
N ASN A 553 -17.12 -27.46 -35.79
CA ASN A 553 -17.61 -28.13 -37.01
C ASN A 553 -18.77 -29.12 -36.76
N ALA A 554 -19.25 -29.28 -35.53
CA ALA A 554 -20.32 -30.22 -35.18
C ALA A 554 -21.70 -29.55 -35.23
N SER A 555 -22.75 -30.35 -35.49
CA SER A 555 -24.16 -29.89 -35.55
C SER A 555 -24.69 -29.37 -34.20
N SER A 556 -24.07 -29.76 -33.09
CA SER A 556 -24.40 -29.31 -31.74
C SER A 556 -23.19 -28.57 -31.16
N ARG A 557 -23.09 -27.28 -31.49
CA ARG A 557 -21.98 -26.40 -31.07
C ARG A 557 -22.16 -26.03 -29.60
N ARG A 558 -21.13 -26.24 -28.79
CA ARG A 558 -21.08 -25.79 -27.38
C ARG A 558 -20.40 -24.44 -27.32
N ASP A 559 -20.88 -23.52 -26.50
CA ASP A 559 -20.30 -22.18 -26.45
C ASP A 559 -18.97 -22.16 -25.68
N ILE A 560 -18.97 -22.62 -24.43
CA ILE A 560 -17.75 -22.71 -23.63
C ILE A 560 -17.71 -24.06 -22.90
N VAL A 561 -16.56 -24.73 -22.93
CA VAL A 561 -16.30 -25.96 -22.19
C VAL A 561 -15.04 -25.81 -21.36
N ALA A 562 -15.07 -26.32 -20.15
CA ALA A 562 -13.92 -26.33 -19.24
C ALA A 562 -13.72 -27.71 -18.61
N THR A 563 -12.47 -28.10 -18.42
CA THR A 563 -12.10 -29.32 -17.70
C THR A 563 -12.08 -29.06 -16.19
N ASN A 564 -12.80 -29.88 -15.43
CA ASN A 564 -12.92 -29.76 -13.98
C ASN A 564 -11.98 -30.75 -13.27
N ASN A 565 -10.84 -30.22 -12.81
CA ASN A 565 -9.83 -30.98 -12.07
C ASN A 565 -9.87 -30.73 -10.55
N ALA A 566 -10.84 -29.97 -10.06
CA ALA A 566 -10.89 -29.55 -8.66
C ALA A 566 -11.02 -30.72 -7.67
N THR A 567 -10.20 -30.72 -6.62
CA THR A 567 -10.17 -31.73 -5.55
C THR A 567 -10.85 -31.28 -4.25
N GLU A 568 -11.31 -30.03 -4.20
CA GLU A 568 -11.98 -29.39 -3.07
C GLU A 568 -13.04 -28.38 -3.54
N GLY A 569 -13.88 -27.91 -2.60
CA GLY A 569 -14.83 -26.82 -2.81
C GLY A 569 -15.99 -27.12 -3.77
N PHE A 570 -16.59 -26.04 -4.27
CA PHE A 570 -17.75 -26.06 -5.16
C PHE A 570 -17.53 -26.94 -6.40
N TRP A 571 -16.39 -26.80 -7.07
CA TRP A 571 -16.11 -27.53 -8.31
C TRP A 571 -15.89 -29.02 -8.11
N ARG A 572 -15.30 -29.44 -6.97
CA ARG A 572 -15.25 -30.87 -6.60
C ARG A 572 -16.66 -31.45 -6.46
N ARG A 573 -17.56 -30.71 -5.79
CA ARG A 573 -18.97 -31.09 -5.67
C ARG A 573 -19.62 -31.27 -7.04
N ILE A 574 -19.36 -30.36 -7.99
CA ILE A 574 -19.84 -30.52 -9.38
C ILE A 574 -19.32 -31.82 -10.02
N ARG A 575 -18.02 -32.11 -9.84
CA ARG A 575 -17.38 -33.30 -10.40
C ARG A 575 -17.93 -34.60 -9.80
N GLU A 576 -18.12 -34.64 -8.49
CA GLU A 576 -18.49 -35.85 -7.74
C GLU A 576 -20.00 -36.10 -7.75
N ASP A 577 -20.83 -35.09 -7.44
CA ASP A 577 -22.28 -35.26 -7.33
C ASP A 577 -22.95 -35.41 -8.71
N TYR A 578 -22.42 -34.71 -9.71
CA TYR A 578 -23.02 -34.66 -11.05
C TYR A 578 -22.19 -35.38 -12.12
N GLY A 579 -21.02 -35.92 -11.77
CA GLY A 579 -20.16 -36.64 -12.71
C GLY A 579 -19.56 -35.75 -13.80
N SER A 580 -19.57 -34.42 -13.62
CA SER A 580 -19.21 -33.45 -14.67
C SER A 580 -17.72 -33.13 -14.62
N ARG A 581 -16.93 -33.93 -15.33
CA ARG A 581 -15.49 -33.67 -15.58
C ARG A 581 -15.27 -32.61 -16.66
N GLN A 582 -16.21 -32.46 -17.58
CA GLN A 582 -16.27 -31.37 -18.54
C GLN A 582 -17.51 -30.52 -18.24
N VAL A 583 -17.31 -29.29 -17.78
CA VAL A 583 -18.42 -28.37 -17.46
C VAL A 583 -18.73 -27.52 -18.69
N VAL A 584 -20.02 -27.47 -19.05
CA VAL A 584 -20.52 -26.68 -20.17
C VAL A 584 -21.12 -25.38 -19.65
N PHE A 585 -20.80 -24.28 -20.33
CA PHE A 585 -21.49 -23.00 -20.18
C PHE A 585 -22.12 -22.64 -21.53
N GLU A 586 -23.45 -22.68 -21.56
CA GLU A 586 -24.26 -22.21 -22.69
C GLU A 586 -24.49 -20.71 -22.54
N VAL A 587 -24.23 -19.91 -23.57
CA VAL A 587 -24.19 -18.44 -23.46
C VAL A 587 -25.27 -17.79 -24.33
N LYS A 588 -26.20 -17.09 -23.69
CA LYS A 588 -27.32 -16.39 -24.34
C LYS A 588 -27.24 -14.89 -24.10
N ASN A 589 -27.00 -14.12 -25.16
CA ASN A 589 -26.92 -12.65 -25.08
C ASN A 589 -28.31 -11.97 -25.04
N TYR A 590 -29.24 -12.48 -24.24
CA TYR A 590 -30.58 -11.93 -24.03
C TYR A 590 -31.11 -12.27 -22.63
N GLU A 591 -32.17 -11.58 -22.18
CA GLU A 591 -32.66 -11.68 -20.80
C GLU A 591 -33.53 -12.93 -20.56
N HIS A 592 -34.49 -13.20 -21.43
CA HIS A 592 -35.51 -14.21 -21.17
C HIS A 592 -35.12 -15.59 -21.69
N LEU A 593 -34.99 -16.56 -20.79
CA LEU A 593 -34.76 -17.97 -21.12
C LEU A 593 -36.09 -18.73 -21.25
N GLY A 594 -36.12 -19.68 -22.18
CA GLY A 594 -37.22 -20.60 -22.41
C GLY A 594 -36.78 -22.06 -22.36
N VAL A 595 -37.70 -22.95 -22.72
CA VAL A 595 -37.47 -24.40 -22.70
C VAL A 595 -36.39 -24.82 -23.71
N GLU A 596 -36.26 -24.11 -24.84
CA GLU A 596 -35.30 -24.45 -25.90
C GLU A 596 -33.85 -24.34 -25.41
N GLU A 597 -33.53 -23.31 -24.63
CA GLU A 597 -32.19 -23.11 -24.07
C GLU A 597 -31.81 -24.23 -23.09
N TYR A 598 -32.75 -24.64 -22.24
CA TYR A 598 -32.55 -25.78 -21.34
C TYR A 598 -32.44 -27.10 -22.10
N ARG A 599 -33.22 -27.28 -23.17
CA ARG A 599 -33.12 -28.47 -24.03
C ARG A 599 -31.76 -28.54 -24.71
N GLN A 600 -31.27 -27.41 -25.20
CA GLN A 600 -29.96 -27.31 -25.82
C GLN A 600 -28.86 -27.65 -24.80
N ALA A 601 -28.86 -27.01 -23.63
CA ALA A 601 -27.90 -27.30 -22.56
C ALA A 601 -27.92 -28.78 -22.15
N ASN A 602 -29.12 -29.36 -21.98
CA ASN A 602 -29.30 -30.76 -21.63
C ASN A 602 -28.75 -31.73 -22.69
N SER A 603 -28.82 -31.37 -23.98
CA SER A 603 -28.32 -32.22 -25.07
C SER A 603 -26.80 -32.47 -25.00
N TYR A 604 -26.06 -31.61 -24.29
CA TYR A 604 -24.62 -31.76 -24.09
C TYR A 604 -24.25 -32.67 -22.92
N LEU A 605 -25.19 -32.95 -22.01
CA LEU A 605 -24.97 -33.62 -20.72
C LEU A 605 -24.93 -35.14 -20.86
N VAL A 606 -23.84 -35.64 -21.46
CA VAL A 606 -23.59 -37.06 -21.67
C VAL A 606 -22.13 -37.42 -21.37
N ASN A 607 -21.89 -38.66 -20.96
CA ASN A 607 -20.54 -39.19 -20.69
C ASN A 607 -19.74 -38.28 -19.72
N GLU A 608 -18.56 -37.82 -20.14
CA GLU A 608 -17.65 -36.96 -19.35
C GLU A 608 -18.23 -35.58 -18.99
N TYR A 609 -19.28 -35.14 -19.69
CA TYR A 609 -19.98 -33.88 -19.38
C TYR A 609 -20.92 -34.01 -18.17
N GLY A 610 -21.22 -35.24 -17.76
CA GLY A 610 -22.04 -35.53 -16.59
C GLY A 610 -23.46 -34.98 -16.71
N ARG A 611 -24.00 -34.47 -15.59
CA ARG A 611 -25.38 -33.99 -15.48
C ARG A 611 -25.48 -32.53 -15.04
N PHE A 612 -24.43 -31.74 -15.23
CA PHE A 612 -24.37 -30.35 -14.79
C PHE A 612 -23.94 -29.40 -15.91
N ALA A 613 -24.70 -28.31 -16.08
CA ALA A 613 -24.35 -27.20 -16.98
C ALA A 613 -24.75 -25.86 -16.39
N PHE A 614 -24.11 -24.80 -16.88
CA PHE A 614 -24.56 -23.43 -16.68
C PHE A 614 -25.23 -22.89 -17.95
N ILE A 615 -26.25 -22.06 -17.77
CA ILE A 615 -26.74 -21.15 -18.80
C ILE A 615 -26.42 -19.73 -18.36
N VAL A 616 -25.59 -19.02 -19.12
CA VAL A 616 -25.20 -17.64 -18.89
C VAL A 616 -26.11 -16.71 -19.69
N CYS A 617 -26.81 -15.78 -19.05
CA CYS A 617 -27.73 -14.86 -19.73
C CYS A 617 -27.61 -13.39 -19.29
N ARG A 618 -28.34 -12.49 -19.98
CA ARG A 618 -28.37 -11.04 -19.68
C ARG A 618 -29.42 -10.64 -18.65
N ASP A 619 -30.17 -11.60 -18.10
CA ASP A 619 -31.23 -11.33 -17.11
C ASP A 619 -30.68 -10.50 -15.93
N LYS A 620 -31.50 -9.56 -15.44
CA LYS A 620 -31.17 -8.72 -14.29
C LYS A 620 -31.31 -9.51 -12.99
N GLN A 621 -32.16 -10.53 -12.96
CA GLN A 621 -32.42 -11.37 -11.79
C GLN A 621 -31.77 -12.74 -11.97
N LYS A 622 -30.95 -13.14 -10.99
CA LYS A 622 -30.30 -14.46 -10.99
C LYS A 622 -31.25 -15.57 -10.54
N GLU A 623 -32.30 -15.21 -9.82
CA GLU A 623 -33.36 -16.10 -9.40
C GLU A 623 -34.20 -16.57 -10.61
N LEU A 624 -34.73 -17.79 -10.54
CA LEU A 624 -35.63 -18.30 -11.57
C LEU A 624 -37.01 -17.63 -11.40
N SER A 625 -37.52 -17.01 -12.46
CA SER A 625 -38.82 -16.35 -12.45
C SER A 625 -39.95 -17.36 -12.68
N LYS A 626 -41.14 -17.10 -12.10
CA LYS A 626 -42.33 -17.94 -12.34
C LYS A 626 -42.70 -17.88 -13.83
N GLY A 627 -42.86 -19.03 -14.47
CA GLY A 627 -43.10 -19.15 -15.90
C GLY A 627 -42.05 -20.05 -16.57
N SER A 628 -41.65 -19.71 -17.81
CA SER A 628 -40.86 -20.57 -18.69
C SER A 628 -39.53 -21.08 -18.10
N ASP A 629 -38.79 -20.22 -17.39
CA ASP A 629 -37.45 -20.54 -16.86
C ASP A 629 -37.52 -21.55 -15.70
N LEU A 630 -38.37 -21.29 -14.70
CA LEU A 630 -38.56 -22.20 -13.56
C LEU A 630 -39.20 -23.53 -13.96
N ASP A 631 -40.16 -23.50 -14.87
CA ASP A 631 -40.85 -24.70 -15.33
C ASP A 631 -39.91 -25.56 -16.19
N ALA A 632 -39.12 -24.95 -17.08
CA ALA A 632 -38.07 -25.64 -17.84
C ALA A 632 -37.04 -26.28 -16.90
N PHE A 633 -36.49 -25.52 -15.94
CA PHE A 633 -35.55 -26.07 -14.96
C PHE A 633 -36.11 -27.31 -14.26
N ARG A 634 -37.36 -27.25 -13.80
CA ARG A 634 -38.03 -28.38 -13.11
C ARG A 634 -38.21 -29.58 -14.01
N GLU A 635 -38.65 -29.38 -15.25
CA GLU A 635 -38.82 -30.45 -16.23
C GLU A 635 -37.51 -31.23 -16.40
N PHE A 636 -36.41 -30.54 -16.69
CA PHE A 636 -35.11 -31.18 -16.91
C PHE A 636 -34.51 -31.78 -15.63
N TYR A 637 -34.69 -31.13 -14.49
CA TYR A 637 -34.22 -31.67 -13.22
C TYR A 637 -34.97 -32.95 -12.80
N GLN A 638 -36.29 -32.98 -12.98
CA GLN A 638 -37.11 -34.12 -12.55
C GLN A 638 -36.99 -35.31 -13.51
N LEU A 639 -37.10 -35.06 -14.82
CA LEU A 639 -37.14 -36.10 -15.86
C LEU A 639 -35.73 -36.59 -16.23
N HIS A 640 -34.77 -35.69 -16.37
CA HIS A 640 -33.43 -36.02 -16.87
C HIS A 640 -32.36 -36.08 -15.76
N LYS A 641 -32.70 -35.68 -14.53
CA LYS A 641 -31.74 -35.53 -13.41
C LYS A 641 -30.60 -34.57 -13.75
N SER A 642 -30.85 -33.64 -14.67
CA SER A 642 -29.90 -32.63 -15.12
C SER A 642 -30.02 -31.38 -14.28
N MET A 643 -28.91 -30.93 -13.72
CA MET A 643 -28.80 -29.68 -12.97
C MET A 643 -28.27 -28.59 -13.90
N ILE A 644 -29.20 -27.79 -14.42
CA ILE A 644 -28.89 -26.68 -15.33
C ILE A 644 -29.09 -25.39 -14.55
N VAL A 645 -28.01 -24.69 -14.22
CA VAL A 645 -28.04 -23.53 -13.33
C VAL A 645 -27.99 -22.24 -14.14
N LYS A 646 -28.97 -21.36 -13.96
CA LYS A 646 -28.96 -20.02 -14.56
C LYS A 646 -27.93 -19.15 -13.87
N VAL A 647 -27.05 -18.52 -14.63
CA VAL A 647 -26.08 -17.52 -14.16
C VAL A 647 -26.27 -16.25 -14.98
N THR A 648 -26.37 -15.10 -14.34
CA THR A 648 -26.53 -13.85 -15.06
C THR A 648 -25.20 -13.12 -15.23
N ALA A 649 -25.10 -12.32 -16.29
CA ALA A 649 -23.98 -11.41 -16.49
C ALA A 649 -23.80 -10.47 -15.28
N SER A 650 -24.90 -10.02 -14.67
CA SER A 650 -24.88 -9.20 -13.45
C SER A 650 -24.29 -9.96 -12.24
N PHE A 651 -24.55 -11.26 -12.12
CA PHE A 651 -23.99 -12.10 -11.06
C PHE A 651 -22.50 -12.37 -11.28
N ILE A 652 -22.08 -12.59 -12.53
CA ILE A 652 -20.66 -12.67 -12.93
C ILE A 652 -19.94 -11.36 -12.59
N VAL A 653 -20.51 -10.21 -12.94
CA VAL A 653 -19.95 -8.89 -12.59
C VAL A 653 -19.84 -8.71 -11.07
N ALA A 654 -20.81 -9.18 -10.29
CA ALA A 654 -20.74 -9.13 -8.83
C ALA A 654 -19.57 -9.95 -8.28
N MET A 655 -19.30 -11.13 -8.85
CA MET A 655 -18.13 -11.96 -8.49
C MET A 655 -16.82 -11.30 -8.91
N LEU A 656 -16.71 -10.81 -10.16
CA LEU A 656 -15.54 -10.06 -10.65
C LEU A 656 -15.24 -8.84 -9.78
N SER A 657 -16.28 -8.11 -9.34
CA SER A 657 -16.12 -6.96 -8.45
C SER A 657 -15.50 -7.33 -7.10
N LYS A 658 -15.80 -8.52 -6.55
CA LYS A 658 -15.16 -9.00 -5.31
C LYS A 658 -13.68 -9.32 -5.52
N LEU A 659 -13.29 -9.78 -6.70
CA LEU A 659 -11.89 -10.05 -7.05
C LEU A 659 -11.01 -8.79 -7.08
N ARG A 660 -11.58 -7.57 -7.01
CA ARG A 660 -10.79 -6.34 -6.81
C ARG A 660 -9.94 -6.37 -5.54
N SER A 661 -10.39 -7.10 -4.52
CA SER A 661 -9.61 -7.37 -3.31
C SER A 661 -8.82 -8.68 -3.47
N PRO A 662 -7.48 -8.68 -3.32
CA PRO A 662 -6.67 -9.91 -3.44
C PRO A 662 -7.09 -11.02 -2.48
N GLN A 663 -7.47 -10.66 -1.25
CA GLN A 663 -7.87 -11.58 -0.18
C GLN A 663 -9.21 -12.30 -0.45
N LYS A 664 -9.96 -11.90 -1.48
CA LYS A 664 -11.32 -12.39 -1.76
C LYS A 664 -11.37 -13.42 -2.90
N TYR A 665 -10.31 -14.18 -3.11
CA TYR A 665 -10.20 -15.14 -4.21
C TYR A 665 -11.24 -16.27 -4.14
N ASP A 666 -11.57 -16.80 -2.96
CA ASP A 666 -12.58 -17.88 -2.80
C ASP A 666 -14.04 -17.41 -2.83
N THR A 667 -14.28 -16.09 -2.82
CA THR A 667 -15.64 -15.54 -2.70
C THR A 667 -16.55 -15.96 -3.86
N ALA A 668 -15.98 -16.24 -5.03
CA ALA A 668 -16.76 -16.66 -6.19
C ALA A 668 -17.30 -18.09 -6.04
N ASP A 669 -16.47 -19.02 -5.55
CA ASP A 669 -16.88 -20.39 -5.24
C ASP A 669 -17.97 -20.40 -4.17
N GLU A 670 -17.83 -19.61 -3.09
CA GLU A 670 -18.88 -19.48 -2.08
C GLU A 670 -20.21 -18.95 -2.64
N GLN A 671 -20.15 -18.02 -3.60
CA GLN A 671 -21.34 -17.45 -4.23
C GLN A 671 -22.01 -18.47 -5.16
N LEU A 672 -21.23 -19.21 -5.95
CA LEU A 672 -21.73 -20.29 -6.81
C LEU A 672 -22.34 -21.43 -5.97
N GLU A 673 -21.72 -21.78 -4.84
CA GLU A 673 -22.24 -22.80 -3.93
C GLU A 673 -23.60 -22.39 -3.33
N LYS A 674 -23.70 -21.16 -2.81
CA LYS A 674 -24.98 -20.62 -2.32
C LYS A 674 -26.05 -20.58 -3.42
N HIS A 675 -25.65 -20.29 -4.65
CA HIS A 675 -26.56 -20.22 -5.80
C HIS A 675 -27.06 -21.61 -6.22
N LEU A 676 -26.18 -22.62 -6.23
CA LEU A 676 -26.56 -24.02 -6.45
C LEU A 676 -27.48 -24.54 -5.34
N ASP A 677 -27.16 -24.26 -4.08
CA ASP A 677 -28.00 -24.64 -2.95
C ASP A 677 -29.40 -24.01 -3.03
N THR A 678 -29.50 -22.78 -3.55
CA THR A 678 -30.78 -22.13 -3.85
C THR A 678 -31.57 -22.94 -4.91
N HIS A 679 -30.92 -23.37 -6.00
CA HIS A 679 -31.56 -24.20 -7.02
C HIS A 679 -32.07 -25.54 -6.46
N ILE A 680 -31.28 -26.18 -5.59
CA ILE A 680 -31.64 -27.46 -4.98
C ILE A 680 -32.75 -27.30 -3.94
N ARG A 681 -32.63 -26.34 -3.02
CA ARG A 681 -33.52 -26.25 -1.86
C ARG A 681 -34.84 -25.60 -2.20
N LEU A 682 -34.84 -24.57 -3.07
CA LEU A 682 -36.04 -23.80 -3.39
C LEU A 682 -36.69 -24.26 -4.69
N TYR A 683 -35.94 -24.27 -5.80
CA TYR A 683 -36.55 -24.47 -7.12
C TYR A 683 -36.90 -25.93 -7.40
N ALA A 684 -36.03 -26.87 -7.02
CA ALA A 684 -36.30 -28.30 -7.16
C ALA A 684 -37.42 -28.81 -6.24
N SER A 685 -37.69 -28.13 -5.10
CA SER A 685 -38.73 -28.51 -4.14
C SER A 685 -40.11 -27.88 -4.42
N GLY A 686 -40.23 -27.05 -5.47
CA GLY A 686 -41.51 -26.45 -5.87
C GLY A 686 -41.77 -25.04 -5.33
N GLN A 687 -40.87 -24.46 -4.54
CA GLN A 687 -41.01 -23.10 -4.01
C GLN A 687 -40.55 -22.04 -5.04
N SER A 688 -41.25 -20.91 -5.06
CA SER A 688 -41.07 -19.85 -6.08
C SER A 688 -40.60 -18.51 -5.54
N ASP A 689 -40.45 -18.36 -4.22
CA ASP A 689 -40.17 -17.07 -3.59
C ASP A 689 -39.03 -17.20 -2.58
N VAL A 690 -37.90 -16.51 -2.82
CA VAL A 690 -36.91 -16.22 -1.79
C VAL A 690 -37.57 -15.21 -0.83
N VAL A 691 -37.81 -15.60 0.42
CA VAL A 691 -38.40 -14.69 1.42
C VAL A 691 -37.52 -13.45 1.56
N SER A 692 -37.96 -12.32 0.99
CA SER A 692 -37.23 -11.06 1.12
C SER A 692 -37.21 -10.59 2.57
N HIS A 693 -36.01 -10.55 3.18
CA HIS A 693 -35.82 -10.11 4.57
C HIS A 693 -36.13 -8.62 4.84
N ARG A 694 -36.65 -7.87 3.85
CA ARG A 694 -36.91 -6.43 3.97
C ARG A 694 -38.26 -6.04 4.58
N LYS A 695 -39.14 -6.98 4.94
CA LYS A 695 -40.49 -6.66 5.44
C LYS A 695 -40.74 -6.86 6.95
N ARG A 696 -39.71 -7.11 7.77
CA ARG A 696 -39.87 -7.33 9.22
C ARG A 696 -39.59 -6.11 10.12
N GLN A 697 -39.27 -4.94 9.58
CA GLN A 697 -39.02 -3.70 10.36
C GLN A 697 -40.09 -2.60 10.18
N LYS A 698 -41.31 -2.96 9.77
CA LYS A 698 -42.49 -2.08 9.89
C LYS A 698 -43.65 -2.84 10.53
N LYS A 699 -43.49 -3.15 11.82
CA LYS A 699 -44.53 -3.34 12.84
C LYS A 699 -43.87 -3.91 14.10
N ALA A 700 -43.25 -3.02 14.87
CA ALA A 700 -43.14 -3.03 16.33
C ALA A 700 -42.65 -1.64 16.72
#